data_AF-A0A8C9NWC5-F1
#
_entry.id   AF-A0A8C9NWC5-F1
#
_cell.length_a   1.000
_cell.length_b   1.000
_cell.length_c   1.000
_cell.angle_alpha   90.00
_cell.angle_beta   90.00
_cell.angle_gamma   90.00
#
_symmetry.space_group_name_H-M   'P 1'
#
loop_
_entity.id
_entity.type
_entity.pdbx_description
1 polymer ?
#
loop_
_entity_poly.entity_id
_entity_poly.type
_entity_poly.pdbx_seq_one_letter_code
_entity_poly.pdbx_strand_id
1 'polypeptide(L)'
;MAAGQAQGPSSEQAWLEAAQTFIQESLCPTGKGPNVQFTQSVIDCVKTVWLSQGKNQGFTLPLSYSFVSVQNLRTYQHLPCCSHLSWSSIAYQTWAPEARPNGVPLPRERLLLVGTLTDLSEEQGCRNGSLYVRDNTGSLGCELIDLDLSWLGHLFLFPSWSYLPPARWNSSKEGHLELWEAPVPVFPLTISPGPLTPMPVLYPQIASCLKKKYCKKQNLAGKLIRLSALVKSKKKAYFILSLGELSPTVSQAISHVSIIVQIPAQLVWHRALWPGKAYVLTQLRVSRIPGYHYCVWMTSSSSHLMLLEPGRVQELELEGPFLEADSKPHPTSSNFQDKKGPKGLMRDSRLLNYMGTVTGVLNEPAGLYELDGQLGLCLAYQQFRALRRVMRPGVRLELQDVHLLQSVGGGTTRPVLASCLRGAILLRGFSCQKPGRQSSHQAHGASLYEQLVWEWQLGLPLYLWAVKALEELACKLCPHLLRHKQFLQHSSPGNPSLGLQLLAPTLDALAPSSRSIRNAHTEILEEPHHFGRCRAWASFDPKVLLPLPEAAHLSTCQLNNRLAWSWLCLLPSAFHPAKALVGVLVASSHKGCLQLRDQSGSLSCLLLAKHSQPLTDPQLVGCLIRTEKFQLVVERDVRSNFPSWKELGMTGFIQKQQSRVYVQFFLEDALILPVPRSFHHSSSSPQTESTGVEGPHIGQSRLFLLSHKEALMKRNFCASSGATSALPKPTLSFHVSGCWLGGTQRKEGTGWGPPEPLTDESKDQKVLLIFLGSSVRWFEFLHPGQVYRFVAPGPATPKLFEVEGSSCTSRRPLELAGCVSCLTVQDEWTLELESSPDVLGIPKALPESSLTNLLSANLTDSLVSFSAAILSRIMCESLQPLCMQSLVMTGPSGAKRCVKLTVSIETVDSEFPPRLDIYIEDPHLPPPLGLLPGARVYFYQLEKRVSSFSLPFLSVAPLPHIYLAELRQSSWGPFQATASCHVVSVVSLQLRWVCAHCTSVCPQGKCLRQGPTCFTQTSISQASIRLLVEDGTAEAMVTCTDYHVAAALGLCANEWSSLLEFVRKPGRVVLQFMEPGAQLESSAKTEDPLTLYLHTLCTSPSVLRPIVLSFELERKPSNITPLEPPRLQRFQCGEPLLTRVNPRLRLACLSIQESEYPISLGTFASSC
;
A
#
# COMPACT_ATOMS: atom_id res chain seq x y z
N MET A 1 -88.73 -27.38 -27.56
CA MET A 1 -88.24 -26.22 -28.35
C MET A 1 -86.93 -25.74 -27.74
N ALA A 2 -86.10 -24.99 -28.45
CA ALA A 2 -84.71 -24.74 -28.04
C ALA A 2 -84.60 -23.84 -26.80
N ALA A 3 -83.81 -24.28 -25.82
CA ALA A 3 -83.25 -23.41 -24.79
C ALA A 3 -81.90 -22.88 -25.31
N GLY A 4 -81.73 -21.55 -25.35
CA GLY A 4 -80.49 -20.93 -25.81
C GLY A 4 -79.35 -21.18 -24.81
N GLN A 5 -78.21 -21.66 -25.29
CA GLN A 5 -76.98 -21.65 -24.51
C GLN A 5 -76.53 -20.20 -24.31
N ALA A 6 -76.36 -19.77 -23.05
CA ALA A 6 -75.66 -18.53 -22.77
C ALA A 6 -74.19 -18.69 -23.19
N GLN A 7 -73.78 -17.97 -24.23
CA GLN A 7 -72.37 -17.87 -24.59
C GLN A 7 -71.61 -17.17 -23.46
N GLY A 8 -70.41 -17.66 -23.13
CA GLY A 8 -69.50 -16.93 -22.24
C GLY A 8 -69.12 -15.57 -22.85
N PRO A 9 -68.71 -14.59 -22.02
CA PRO A 9 -68.36 -13.26 -22.50
C PRO A 9 -67.27 -13.34 -23.57
N SER A 10 -67.39 -12.50 -24.60
CA SER A 10 -66.36 -12.39 -25.64
C SER A 10 -65.03 -11.91 -25.03
N SER A 11 -63.92 -12.18 -25.71
CA SER A 11 -62.61 -11.67 -25.26
C SER A 11 -62.55 -10.14 -25.19
N GLU A 12 -63.35 -9.43 -25.99
CA GLU A 12 -63.53 -7.98 -25.87
C GLU A 12 -64.33 -7.60 -24.62
N GLN A 13 -65.42 -8.32 -24.30
CA GLN A 13 -66.23 -8.04 -23.10
C GLN A 13 -65.46 -8.32 -21.81
N ALA A 14 -64.78 -9.46 -21.70
CA ALA A 14 -63.97 -9.80 -20.52
C ALA A 14 -62.82 -8.80 -20.30
N TRP A 15 -62.25 -8.25 -21.37
CA TRP A 15 -61.25 -7.18 -21.30
C TRP A 15 -61.85 -5.87 -20.79
N LEU A 16 -63.06 -5.50 -21.25
CA LEU A 16 -63.77 -4.30 -20.80
C LEU A 16 -64.19 -4.41 -19.33
N GLU A 17 -64.66 -5.56 -18.87
CA GLU A 17 -64.99 -5.82 -17.47
C GLU A 17 -63.74 -5.66 -16.57
N ALA A 18 -62.61 -6.27 -16.95
CA ALA A 18 -61.34 -6.10 -16.24
C ALA A 18 -60.83 -4.64 -16.23
N ALA A 19 -61.02 -3.90 -17.33
CA ALA A 19 -60.69 -2.49 -17.42
C ALA A 19 -61.56 -1.62 -16.49
N GLN A 20 -62.86 -1.89 -16.42
CA GLN A 20 -63.79 -1.19 -15.52
C GLN A 20 -63.41 -1.38 -14.05
N THR A 21 -63.13 -2.62 -13.63
CA THR A 21 -62.66 -2.94 -12.28
C THR A 21 -61.36 -2.18 -11.94
N PHE A 22 -60.36 -2.24 -12.81
CA PHE A 22 -59.09 -1.53 -12.61
C PHE A 22 -59.30 -0.01 -12.44
N ILE A 23 -60.11 0.60 -13.29
CA ILE A 23 -60.39 2.05 -13.24
C ILE A 23 -61.09 2.42 -11.93
N GLN A 24 -62.05 1.60 -11.49
CA GLN A 24 -62.78 1.81 -10.24
C GLN A 24 -61.88 1.65 -8.99
N GLU A 25 -60.97 0.68 -8.98
CA GLU A 25 -60.07 0.43 -7.84
C GLU A 25 -58.87 1.39 -7.78
N SER A 26 -58.27 1.70 -8.93
CA SER A 26 -56.97 2.39 -8.99
C SER A 26 -57.07 3.88 -9.35
N LEU A 27 -58.16 4.36 -9.97
CA LEU A 27 -58.26 5.73 -10.49
C LEU A 27 -59.45 6.53 -9.92
N CYS A 28 -60.58 5.89 -9.62
CA CYS A 28 -61.74 6.58 -9.04
C CYS A 28 -61.49 7.03 -7.58
N PRO A 29 -61.87 8.28 -7.19
CA PRO A 29 -61.75 8.74 -5.80
C PRO A 29 -62.63 7.92 -4.84
N THR A 30 -62.07 7.56 -3.69
CA THR A 30 -62.77 6.82 -2.63
C THR A 30 -64.05 7.52 -2.19
N GLY A 31 -65.16 6.78 -2.19
CA GLY A 31 -66.48 7.27 -1.77
C GLY A 31 -67.36 7.89 -2.88
N LYS A 32 -66.94 7.88 -4.16
CA LYS A 32 -67.83 8.18 -5.29
C LYS A 32 -68.15 6.92 -6.09
N GLY A 33 -69.41 6.78 -6.50
CA GLY A 33 -69.87 5.67 -7.33
C GLY A 33 -69.26 5.68 -8.75
N PRO A 34 -69.38 4.58 -9.51
CA PRO A 34 -68.73 4.42 -10.81
C PRO A 34 -69.22 5.47 -11.82
N ASN A 35 -68.35 6.44 -12.12
CA ASN A 35 -68.65 7.45 -13.13
C ASN A 35 -68.42 6.87 -14.53
N VAL A 36 -69.50 6.40 -15.15
CA VAL A 36 -69.51 5.78 -16.50
C VAL A 36 -68.79 6.66 -17.52
N GLN A 37 -68.93 8.00 -17.48
CA GLN A 37 -68.28 8.91 -18.42
C GLN A 37 -66.75 8.96 -18.24
N PHE A 38 -66.26 8.89 -16.99
CA PHE A 38 -64.83 8.84 -16.67
C PHE A 38 -64.21 7.53 -17.18
N THR A 39 -64.86 6.40 -16.87
CA THR A 39 -64.42 5.06 -17.29
C THR A 39 -64.42 4.92 -18.82
N GLN A 40 -65.47 5.43 -19.48
CA GLN A 40 -65.55 5.49 -20.94
C GLN A 40 -64.40 6.33 -21.54
N SER A 41 -64.08 7.49 -20.94
CA SER A 41 -63.00 8.38 -21.42
C SER A 41 -61.62 7.70 -21.37
N VAL A 42 -61.33 6.94 -20.31
CA VAL A 42 -60.07 6.15 -20.22
C VAL A 42 -60.03 5.07 -21.31
N ILE A 43 -61.13 4.34 -21.51
CA ILE A 43 -61.23 3.27 -22.50
C ILE A 43 -61.12 3.81 -23.94
N ASP A 44 -61.77 4.93 -24.24
CA ASP A 44 -61.74 5.54 -25.57
C ASP A 44 -60.41 6.25 -25.85
N CYS A 45 -59.71 6.76 -24.84
CA CYS A 45 -58.30 7.16 -24.94
C CYS A 45 -57.42 5.96 -25.37
N VAL A 46 -57.56 4.80 -24.72
CA VAL A 46 -56.82 3.58 -25.08
C VAL A 46 -57.15 3.11 -26.50
N LYS A 47 -58.42 3.08 -26.90
CA LYS A 47 -58.84 2.77 -28.28
C LYS A 47 -58.23 3.73 -29.29
N THR A 48 -58.29 5.03 -29.03
CA THR A 48 -57.79 6.07 -29.95
C THR A 48 -56.29 5.91 -30.18
N VAL A 49 -55.50 5.72 -29.11
CA VAL A 49 -54.06 5.49 -29.24
C VAL A 49 -53.76 4.18 -29.96
N TRP A 50 -54.46 3.09 -29.63
CA TRP A 50 -54.33 1.80 -30.31
C TRP A 50 -54.58 1.94 -31.82
N LEU A 51 -55.73 2.47 -32.22
CA LEU A 51 -56.14 2.61 -33.62
C LEU A 51 -55.24 3.59 -34.41
N SER A 52 -54.77 4.67 -33.78
CA SER A 52 -53.96 5.72 -34.45
C SER A 52 -52.67 5.22 -35.10
N GLN A 53 -52.11 4.08 -34.65
CA GLN A 53 -50.83 3.58 -35.13
C GLN A 53 -50.92 2.56 -36.29
N GLY A 54 -52.13 2.32 -36.82
CA GLY A 54 -52.35 1.83 -38.19
C GLY A 54 -51.79 0.43 -38.57
N LYS A 55 -51.40 -0.40 -37.59
CA LYS A 55 -50.74 -1.71 -37.83
C LYS A 55 -51.41 -2.89 -37.11
N ASN A 56 -52.66 -2.70 -36.66
CA ASN A 56 -53.36 -3.66 -35.81
C ASN A 56 -54.12 -4.68 -36.66
N GLN A 57 -54.16 -5.94 -36.19
CA GLN A 57 -54.66 -7.10 -36.95
C GLN A 57 -56.20 -7.20 -36.93
N GLY A 58 -56.90 -6.11 -37.27
CA GLY A 58 -58.38 -6.04 -37.31
C GLY A 58 -59.07 -5.84 -35.96
N PHE A 59 -58.37 -5.97 -34.83
CA PHE A 59 -58.95 -5.82 -33.48
C PHE A 59 -59.16 -4.36 -33.07
N THR A 60 -60.35 -4.06 -32.53
CA THR A 60 -60.73 -2.72 -32.05
C THR A 60 -60.04 -2.33 -30.74
N LEU A 61 -59.69 -3.33 -29.92
CA LEU A 61 -59.13 -3.20 -28.58
C LEU A 61 -57.78 -3.93 -28.44
N PRO A 62 -56.91 -3.50 -27.52
CA PRO A 62 -55.61 -4.13 -27.26
C PRO A 62 -55.75 -5.38 -26.37
N LEU A 63 -56.52 -6.38 -26.80
CA LEU A 63 -56.93 -7.55 -26.01
C LEU A 63 -55.76 -8.38 -25.41
N SER A 64 -54.55 -8.23 -25.96
CA SER A 64 -53.35 -8.87 -25.45
C SER A 64 -52.62 -8.09 -24.34
N TYR A 65 -53.17 -6.95 -23.88
CA TYR A 65 -52.62 -6.10 -22.82
C TYR A 65 -53.57 -6.07 -21.62
N SER A 66 -53.02 -6.05 -20.40
CA SER A 66 -53.78 -5.81 -19.16
C SER A 66 -53.38 -4.48 -18.52
N PHE A 67 -54.27 -3.90 -17.70
CA PHE A 67 -53.93 -2.73 -16.89
C PHE A 67 -53.07 -3.14 -15.68
N VAL A 68 -52.19 -2.24 -15.24
CA VAL A 68 -51.36 -2.44 -14.03
C VAL A 68 -51.36 -1.18 -13.16
N SER A 69 -51.52 -1.37 -11.85
CA SER A 69 -51.42 -0.29 -10.87
C SER A 69 -49.97 -0.04 -10.47
N VAL A 70 -49.69 1.15 -9.97
CA VAL A 70 -48.38 1.56 -9.47
C VAL A 70 -47.94 0.66 -8.32
N GLN A 71 -48.85 0.28 -7.41
CA GLN A 71 -48.53 -0.63 -6.32
C GLN A 71 -48.30 -2.08 -6.81
N ASN A 72 -48.97 -2.54 -7.86
CA ASN A 72 -48.71 -3.88 -8.42
C ASN A 72 -47.34 -3.95 -9.11
N LEU A 73 -46.91 -2.88 -9.80
CA LEU A 73 -45.53 -2.76 -10.30
C LEU A 73 -44.51 -2.76 -9.15
N ARG A 74 -44.77 -2.02 -8.07
CA ARG A 74 -43.88 -1.94 -6.89
C ARG A 74 -43.76 -3.28 -6.15
N THR A 75 -44.86 -4.02 -6.03
CA THR A 75 -44.94 -5.25 -5.21
C THR A 75 -44.56 -6.52 -5.97
N TYR A 76 -45.04 -6.71 -7.20
CA TYR A 76 -44.89 -7.99 -7.91
C TYR A 76 -43.83 -7.97 -9.02
N GLN A 77 -43.59 -6.82 -9.65
CA GLN A 77 -42.59 -6.74 -10.72
C GLN A 77 -41.17 -6.64 -10.13
N HIS A 78 -40.51 -7.78 -10.01
CA HIS A 78 -39.13 -7.87 -9.51
C HIS A 78 -38.05 -7.86 -10.61
N LEU A 79 -38.45 -7.81 -11.88
CA LEU A 79 -37.56 -7.81 -13.05
C LEU A 79 -37.74 -6.53 -13.88
N PRO A 80 -36.65 -5.98 -14.46
CA PRO A 80 -36.71 -4.84 -15.36
C PRO A 80 -37.47 -5.21 -16.63
N CYS A 81 -38.36 -4.33 -17.11
CA CYS A 81 -39.19 -4.57 -18.29
C CYS A 81 -39.56 -3.28 -19.05
N CYS A 82 -40.09 -3.43 -20.25
CA CYS A 82 -40.69 -2.35 -21.04
C CYS A 82 -42.07 -2.74 -21.58
N SER A 83 -42.96 -1.77 -21.76
CA SER A 83 -44.24 -1.93 -22.45
C SER A 83 -44.46 -0.77 -23.41
N HIS A 84 -45.00 -1.08 -24.58
CA HIS A 84 -45.25 -0.14 -25.68
C HIS A 84 -46.53 -0.62 -26.37
N LEU A 85 -47.58 0.20 -26.38
CA LEU A 85 -48.94 -0.26 -26.71
C LEU A 85 -49.07 -0.79 -28.16
N SER A 86 -48.32 -0.23 -29.10
CA SER A 86 -48.40 -0.52 -30.54
C SER A 86 -47.36 -1.50 -31.09
N TRP A 87 -46.44 -2.02 -30.27
CA TRP A 87 -45.38 -2.90 -30.80
C TRP A 87 -45.93 -4.23 -31.36
N SER A 88 -45.66 -4.54 -32.61
CA SER A 88 -45.77 -5.93 -33.10
C SER A 88 -44.60 -6.78 -32.58
N SER A 89 -44.66 -8.11 -32.70
CA SER A 89 -43.52 -8.97 -32.39
C SER A 89 -42.29 -8.63 -33.25
N ILE A 90 -42.52 -8.23 -34.51
CA ILE A 90 -41.48 -7.80 -35.46
C ILE A 90 -40.90 -6.44 -35.06
N ALA A 91 -41.71 -5.48 -34.60
CA ALA A 91 -41.22 -4.19 -34.11
C ALA A 91 -40.28 -4.35 -32.90
N TYR A 92 -40.64 -5.23 -31.96
CA TYR A 92 -39.74 -5.58 -30.86
C TYR A 92 -38.48 -6.32 -31.33
N GLN A 93 -38.59 -7.22 -32.33
CA GLN A 93 -37.44 -7.92 -32.91
C GLN A 93 -36.50 -7.04 -33.75
N THR A 94 -36.96 -5.88 -34.23
CA THR A 94 -36.13 -4.87 -34.92
C THR A 94 -35.52 -3.85 -33.96
N TRP A 95 -36.18 -3.58 -32.83
CA TRP A 95 -35.66 -2.74 -31.74
C TRP A 95 -34.64 -3.46 -30.85
N ALA A 96 -34.91 -4.70 -30.44
CA ALA A 96 -34.05 -5.48 -29.55
C ALA A 96 -32.58 -5.66 -30.01
N PRO A 97 -32.24 -5.69 -31.31
CA PRO A 97 -30.87 -5.62 -31.81
C PRO A 97 -30.07 -4.39 -31.38
N GLU A 98 -30.68 -3.22 -31.13
CA GLU A 98 -29.96 -2.02 -30.67
C GLU A 98 -29.30 -2.23 -29.29
N ALA A 99 -29.82 -3.15 -28.48
CA ALA A 99 -29.23 -3.56 -27.22
C ALA A 99 -28.08 -4.57 -27.36
N ARG A 100 -28.01 -5.32 -28.47
CA ARG A 100 -27.14 -6.52 -28.61
C ARG A 100 -25.63 -6.27 -28.69
N PRO A 101 -25.08 -5.13 -29.20
CA PRO A 101 -23.63 -4.97 -29.31
C PRO A 101 -22.87 -5.08 -27.99
N ASN A 102 -23.50 -4.74 -26.86
CA ASN A 102 -22.86 -4.72 -25.53
C ASN A 102 -23.76 -5.23 -24.38
N GLY A 103 -24.98 -5.72 -24.64
CA GLY A 103 -25.91 -6.06 -23.56
C GLY A 103 -27.10 -6.92 -23.97
N VAL A 104 -28.06 -7.03 -23.04
CA VAL A 104 -29.31 -7.77 -23.24
C VAL A 104 -30.47 -6.77 -23.20
N PRO A 105 -31.41 -6.79 -24.17
CA PRO A 105 -32.55 -5.90 -24.19
C PRO A 105 -33.44 -6.06 -22.95
N LEU A 106 -34.20 -5.00 -22.63
CA LEU A 106 -35.32 -5.09 -21.70
C LEU A 106 -36.38 -6.08 -22.26
N PRO A 107 -36.89 -7.03 -21.45
CA PRO A 107 -37.99 -7.88 -21.86
C PRO A 107 -39.26 -7.05 -22.04
N ARG A 108 -40.00 -7.36 -23.10
CA ARG A 108 -41.29 -6.74 -23.39
C ARG A 108 -42.40 -7.42 -22.59
N GLU A 109 -43.12 -6.60 -21.83
CA GLU A 109 -44.43 -6.93 -21.26
C GLU A 109 -45.56 -6.32 -22.11
N ARG A 110 -46.81 -6.67 -21.78
CA ARG A 110 -48.02 -6.10 -22.40
C ARG A 110 -48.92 -5.49 -21.32
N LEU A 111 -48.45 -4.37 -20.75
CA LEU A 111 -49.09 -3.69 -19.64
C LEU A 111 -49.46 -2.25 -20.00
N LEU A 112 -50.69 -1.86 -19.66
CA LEU A 112 -51.23 -0.50 -19.75
C LEU A 112 -51.03 0.22 -18.43
N LEU A 113 -50.34 1.36 -18.46
CA LEU A 113 -50.13 2.23 -17.31
C LEU A 113 -50.93 3.52 -17.50
N VAL A 114 -51.81 3.82 -16.55
CA VAL A 114 -52.62 5.04 -16.50
C VAL A 114 -52.40 5.69 -15.13
N GLY A 115 -52.19 7.00 -15.09
CA GLY A 115 -51.90 7.70 -13.83
C GLY A 115 -51.71 9.20 -13.99
N THR A 116 -51.62 9.88 -12.85
CA THR A 116 -51.44 11.33 -12.76
C THR A 116 -49.95 11.67 -12.69
N LEU A 117 -49.47 12.62 -13.50
CA LEU A 117 -48.09 13.12 -13.45
C LEU A 117 -47.96 14.21 -12.37
N THR A 118 -47.00 14.11 -11.45
CA THR A 118 -46.87 15.07 -10.32
C THR A 118 -45.42 15.32 -9.89
N ASP A 119 -45.17 16.47 -9.25
CA ASP A 119 -43.90 16.86 -8.62
C ASP A 119 -43.86 16.63 -7.09
N LEU A 120 -44.90 15.98 -6.55
CA LEU A 120 -45.10 15.73 -5.12
C LEU A 120 -44.59 14.34 -4.71
N SER A 121 -43.66 14.28 -3.75
CA SER A 121 -43.17 13.03 -3.14
C SER A 121 -44.11 12.52 -2.04
N GLU A 122 -44.34 11.20 -1.95
CA GLU A 122 -45.22 10.58 -0.93
C GLU A 122 -44.78 10.90 0.50
N GLU A 123 -43.55 10.53 0.87
CA GLU A 123 -43.08 10.47 2.26
C GLU A 123 -43.11 11.81 3.03
N GLN A 124 -43.21 12.95 2.33
CA GLN A 124 -42.98 14.28 2.91
C GLN A 124 -43.85 15.41 2.32
N GLY A 125 -44.65 15.17 1.27
CA GLY A 125 -45.35 16.22 0.51
C GLY A 125 -44.42 17.27 -0.14
N CYS A 126 -43.10 17.05 -0.10
CA CYS A 126 -42.09 18.05 -0.42
C CYS A 126 -41.75 18.04 -1.93
N ARG A 127 -41.85 19.22 -2.56
CA ARG A 127 -41.49 19.42 -3.96
C ARG A 127 -39.98 19.52 -4.12
N ASN A 128 -39.37 18.41 -4.52
CA ASN A 128 -37.91 18.23 -4.53
C ASN A 128 -37.27 18.36 -5.95
N GLY A 129 -38.07 18.68 -6.98
CA GLY A 129 -37.65 18.76 -8.39
C GLY A 129 -37.61 17.43 -9.14
N SER A 130 -38.13 16.34 -8.56
CA SER A 130 -38.33 15.04 -9.20
C SER A 130 -39.78 14.88 -9.67
N LEU A 131 -40.01 14.04 -10.68
CA LEU A 131 -41.35 13.68 -11.15
C LEU A 131 -41.76 12.29 -10.64
N TYR A 132 -43.07 12.09 -10.54
CA TYR A 132 -43.68 10.84 -10.12
C TYR A 132 -44.94 10.57 -10.97
N VAL A 133 -45.18 9.32 -11.31
CA VAL A 133 -46.51 8.84 -11.72
C VAL A 133 -47.25 8.40 -10.46
N ARG A 134 -48.54 8.72 -10.36
CA ARG A 134 -49.39 8.38 -9.20
C ARG A 134 -50.75 7.85 -9.65
N ASP A 135 -51.19 6.77 -9.02
CA ASP A 135 -52.58 6.35 -8.99
C ASP A 135 -53.08 6.33 -7.52
N ASN A 136 -54.29 5.84 -7.26
CA ASN A 136 -54.83 5.78 -5.90
C ASN A 136 -54.25 4.62 -5.06
N THR A 137 -53.42 3.76 -5.65
CA THR A 137 -52.71 2.66 -4.99
C THR A 137 -51.30 3.05 -4.53
N GLY A 138 -50.67 4.02 -5.21
CA GLY A 138 -49.38 4.59 -4.80
C GLY A 138 -48.71 5.46 -5.87
N SER A 139 -47.49 5.91 -5.56
CA SER A 139 -46.66 6.75 -6.43
C SER A 139 -45.30 6.12 -6.71
N LEU A 140 -44.77 6.36 -7.92
CA LEU A 140 -43.50 5.82 -8.38
C LEU A 140 -42.74 6.90 -9.15
N GLY A 141 -41.48 7.14 -8.73
CA GLY A 141 -40.63 8.17 -9.35
C GLY A 141 -40.36 7.88 -10.82
N CYS A 142 -40.43 8.91 -11.67
CA CYS A 142 -40.23 8.80 -13.10
C CYS A 142 -39.22 9.81 -13.65
N GLU A 143 -38.57 9.40 -14.74
CA GLU A 143 -37.77 10.26 -15.61
C GLU A 143 -38.41 10.28 -17.00
N LEU A 144 -38.42 11.46 -17.64
CA LEU A 144 -38.95 11.69 -18.98
C LEU A 144 -38.12 12.77 -19.68
N ILE A 145 -38.15 12.82 -21.01
CA ILE A 145 -37.23 13.66 -21.79
C ILE A 145 -37.75 15.10 -21.94
N ASP A 146 -38.77 15.36 -22.77
CA ASP A 146 -39.33 16.72 -22.97
C ASP A 146 -40.58 16.89 -22.08
N LEU A 147 -40.47 17.75 -21.04
CA LEU A 147 -41.57 18.05 -20.11
C LEU A 147 -42.28 19.34 -20.51
N ASP A 148 -43.58 19.25 -20.80
CA ASP A 148 -44.47 20.39 -20.64
C ASP A 148 -44.96 20.49 -19.18
N LEU A 149 -44.91 21.68 -18.61
CA LEU A 149 -45.42 21.97 -17.27
C LEU A 149 -46.95 21.91 -17.21
N SER A 150 -47.65 22.05 -18.35
CA SER A 150 -49.12 21.90 -18.44
C SER A 150 -49.62 20.49 -18.05
N TRP A 151 -48.74 19.49 -18.08
CA TRP A 151 -49.08 18.10 -17.75
C TRP A 151 -49.17 17.83 -16.23
N LEU A 152 -48.64 18.72 -15.38
CA LEU A 152 -48.58 18.49 -13.94
C LEU A 152 -49.97 18.55 -13.30
N GLY A 153 -50.41 17.44 -12.71
CA GLY A 153 -51.73 17.28 -12.08
C GLY A 153 -52.81 16.69 -12.99
N HIS A 154 -52.51 16.39 -14.26
CA HIS A 154 -53.47 15.78 -15.20
C HIS A 154 -53.30 14.25 -15.29
N LEU A 155 -54.39 13.56 -15.66
CA LEU A 155 -54.45 12.11 -15.83
C LEU A 155 -54.07 11.70 -17.26
N PHE A 156 -53.12 10.78 -17.39
CA PHE A 156 -52.59 10.32 -18.67
C PHE A 156 -52.61 8.79 -18.80
N LEU A 157 -52.77 8.34 -20.04
CA LEU A 157 -52.30 7.05 -20.52
C LEU A 157 -50.82 7.19 -20.92
N PHE A 158 -49.96 6.31 -20.40
CA PHE A 158 -48.55 6.24 -20.79
C PHE A 158 -48.38 5.13 -21.85
N PRO A 159 -48.27 5.45 -23.14
CA PRO A 159 -48.28 4.43 -24.21
C PRO A 159 -47.01 3.58 -24.24
N SER A 160 -45.87 4.17 -23.82
CA SER A 160 -44.52 3.63 -24.05
C SER A 160 -43.59 3.98 -22.90
N TRP A 161 -43.21 2.98 -22.11
CA TRP A 161 -42.46 3.13 -20.86
C TRP A 161 -41.60 1.89 -20.54
N SER A 162 -40.61 2.08 -19.66
CA SER A 162 -39.90 0.97 -19.01
C SER A 162 -39.82 1.14 -17.50
N TYR A 163 -39.96 0.04 -16.78
CA TYR A 163 -39.85 -0.03 -15.33
C TYR A 163 -38.55 -0.74 -14.93
N LEU A 164 -37.85 -0.17 -13.96
CA LEU A 164 -36.64 -0.74 -13.38
C LEU A 164 -36.84 -0.97 -11.87
N PRO A 165 -36.72 -2.23 -11.39
CA PRO A 165 -36.91 -2.57 -9.98
C PRO A 165 -35.77 -2.05 -9.10
N PRO A 166 -35.93 -2.05 -7.76
CA PRO A 166 -34.96 -1.47 -6.84
C PRO A 166 -33.56 -2.10 -6.98
N ALA A 167 -32.54 -1.26 -7.22
CA ALA A 167 -31.15 -1.70 -7.25
C ALA A 167 -30.73 -2.23 -5.86
N ARG A 168 -29.91 -3.29 -5.82
CA ARG A 168 -29.51 -4.00 -4.58
C ARG A 168 -28.82 -3.13 -3.52
N TRP A 169 -28.30 -1.96 -3.90
CA TRP A 169 -27.69 -0.99 -2.99
C TRP A 169 -28.68 0.01 -2.37
N ASN A 170 -29.89 0.15 -2.93
CA ASN A 170 -30.86 1.17 -2.52
C ASN A 170 -31.70 0.69 -1.32
N SER A 171 -31.42 1.22 -0.13
CA SER A 171 -32.14 0.86 1.10
C SER A 171 -33.60 1.31 1.15
N SER A 172 -34.02 2.27 0.31
CA SER A 172 -35.44 2.71 0.23
C SER A 172 -36.36 1.69 -0.47
N LYS A 173 -35.80 0.67 -1.13
CA LYS A 173 -36.56 -0.32 -1.93
C LYS A 173 -37.47 0.31 -2.99
N GLU A 174 -37.14 1.50 -3.49
CA GLU A 174 -37.81 2.12 -4.64
C GLU A 174 -37.21 1.65 -5.97
N GLY A 175 -38.09 1.33 -6.94
CA GLY A 175 -37.76 1.29 -8.37
C GLY A 175 -37.99 2.66 -9.02
N HIS A 176 -37.98 2.71 -10.36
CA HIS A 176 -38.37 3.90 -11.11
C HIS A 176 -38.94 3.57 -12.50
N LEU A 177 -39.63 4.55 -13.08
CA LEU A 177 -40.14 4.54 -14.46
C LEU A 177 -39.28 5.43 -15.36
N GLU A 178 -39.17 5.04 -16.62
CA GLU A 178 -38.61 5.84 -17.71
C GLU A 178 -39.70 5.94 -18.80
N LEU A 179 -40.19 7.15 -19.07
CA LEU A 179 -41.28 7.42 -20.00
C LEU A 179 -40.68 7.86 -21.34
N TRP A 180 -40.85 7.04 -22.38
CA TRP A 180 -40.10 7.19 -23.64
C TRP A 180 -40.77 8.12 -24.65
N GLU A 181 -42.11 8.12 -24.67
CA GLU A 181 -42.94 8.97 -25.54
C GLU A 181 -43.74 9.98 -24.70
N ALA A 182 -44.29 11.01 -25.37
CA ALA A 182 -45.19 11.96 -24.73
C ALA A 182 -46.45 11.23 -24.18
N PRO A 183 -46.91 11.55 -22.96
CA PRO A 183 -48.06 10.90 -22.37
C PRO A 183 -49.35 11.40 -23.03
N VAL A 184 -50.34 10.52 -23.22
CA VAL A 184 -51.60 10.87 -23.90
C VAL A 184 -52.66 11.24 -22.87
N PRO A 185 -53.18 12.48 -22.87
CA PRO A 185 -54.11 12.94 -21.84
C PRO A 185 -55.48 12.29 -22.00
N VAL A 186 -56.04 11.81 -20.89
CA VAL A 186 -57.38 11.17 -20.87
C VAL A 186 -58.51 12.20 -21.08
N PHE A 187 -58.27 13.45 -20.68
CA PHE A 187 -59.18 14.58 -20.85
C PHE A 187 -58.47 15.71 -21.60
N PRO A 188 -59.16 16.45 -22.49
CA PRO A 188 -58.56 17.59 -23.18
C PRO A 188 -57.91 18.57 -22.20
N LEU A 189 -56.61 18.84 -22.39
CA LEU A 189 -55.90 19.84 -21.59
C LEU A 189 -56.50 21.21 -21.89
N THR A 190 -57.05 21.88 -20.88
CA THR A 190 -57.63 23.22 -21.00
C THR A 190 -56.50 24.25 -21.15
N ILE A 191 -56.01 24.42 -22.38
CA ILE A 191 -55.12 25.51 -22.76
C ILE A 191 -55.87 26.81 -22.48
N SER A 192 -55.56 27.44 -21.35
CA SER A 192 -56.09 28.76 -21.02
C SER A 192 -55.70 29.73 -22.13
N PRO A 193 -56.63 30.48 -22.74
CA PRO A 193 -56.25 31.55 -23.64
C PRO A 193 -55.37 32.53 -22.87
N GLY A 194 -54.16 32.77 -23.40
CA GLY A 194 -53.24 33.74 -22.81
C GLY A 194 -53.87 35.14 -22.73
N PRO A 195 -53.33 36.05 -21.90
CA PRO A 195 -53.86 37.39 -21.77
C PRO A 195 -53.97 38.07 -23.14
N LEU A 196 -55.13 38.70 -23.41
CA LEU A 196 -55.44 39.37 -24.68
C LEU A 196 -54.58 40.62 -24.97
N THR A 197 -53.68 40.97 -24.05
CA THR A 197 -52.70 42.06 -24.18
C THR A 197 -51.28 41.48 -24.07
N PRO A 198 -50.35 41.88 -24.96
CA PRO A 198 -48.98 41.36 -24.92
C PRO A 198 -48.28 41.76 -23.63
N MET A 199 -47.47 40.85 -23.08
CA MET A 199 -46.82 41.07 -21.79
C MET A 199 -45.54 41.91 -21.95
N PRO A 200 -45.35 43.00 -21.19
CA PRO A 200 -44.11 43.77 -21.21
C PRO A 200 -42.96 42.95 -20.60
N VAL A 201 -41.83 42.89 -21.31
CA VAL A 201 -40.60 42.18 -20.89
C VAL A 201 -39.36 43.02 -21.11
N LEU A 202 -38.28 42.70 -20.39
CA LEU A 202 -36.93 43.22 -20.65
C LEU A 202 -36.06 42.11 -21.23
N TYR A 203 -35.33 42.40 -22.31
CA TYR A 203 -34.30 41.51 -22.85
C TYR A 203 -32.97 41.63 -22.08
N PRO A 204 -32.05 40.65 -22.22
CA PRO A 204 -30.89 40.52 -21.33
C PRO A 204 -29.93 41.72 -21.35
N GLN A 205 -29.82 42.43 -22.48
CA GLN A 205 -28.99 43.63 -22.63
C GLN A 205 -29.44 44.73 -21.65
N ILE A 206 -30.69 45.18 -21.76
CA ILE A 206 -31.30 46.18 -20.86
C ILE A 206 -31.35 45.66 -19.41
N ALA A 207 -31.73 44.39 -19.21
CA ALA A 207 -31.81 43.77 -17.89
C ALA A 207 -30.44 43.62 -17.20
N SER A 208 -29.33 43.63 -17.96
CA SER A 208 -27.97 43.63 -17.42
C SER A 208 -27.56 44.98 -16.82
N CYS A 209 -28.09 46.09 -17.35
CA CYS A 209 -27.82 47.45 -16.88
C CYS A 209 -28.54 47.79 -15.57
N LEU A 210 -29.70 47.17 -15.31
CA LEU A 210 -30.55 47.45 -14.14
C LEU A 210 -29.98 47.01 -12.77
N LYS A 211 -28.80 46.38 -12.73
CA LYS A 211 -28.16 45.78 -11.52
C LYS A 211 -27.94 46.72 -10.32
N LYS A 212 -28.22 48.03 -10.43
CA LYS A 212 -28.01 49.05 -9.38
C LYS A 212 -29.27 49.78 -8.88
N LYS A 213 -30.48 49.57 -9.43
CA LYS A 213 -31.71 50.28 -9.01
C LYS A 213 -32.73 49.36 -8.35
N TYR A 214 -33.51 49.90 -7.40
CA TYR A 214 -34.65 49.21 -6.76
C TYR A 214 -35.79 49.03 -7.78
N CYS A 215 -35.79 47.90 -8.48
CA CYS A 215 -36.84 47.58 -9.45
C CYS A 215 -38.06 46.92 -8.75
N LYS A 216 -39.26 47.27 -9.21
CA LYS A 216 -40.48 46.47 -8.99
C LYS A 216 -40.30 45.08 -9.65
N LYS A 217 -41.22 44.14 -9.40
CA LYS A 217 -41.27 42.85 -10.10
C LYS A 217 -41.24 43.08 -11.62
N GLN A 218 -40.31 42.46 -12.33
CA GLN A 218 -40.18 42.55 -13.80
C GLN A 218 -40.32 41.19 -14.48
N ASN A 219 -40.62 41.18 -15.77
CA ASN A 219 -40.57 39.99 -16.62
C ASN A 219 -39.30 40.03 -17.48
N LEU A 220 -38.59 38.91 -17.60
CA LEU A 220 -37.44 38.77 -18.50
C LEU A 220 -37.76 37.81 -19.62
N ALA A 221 -37.32 38.12 -20.83
CA ALA A 221 -37.37 37.22 -21.99
C ALA A 221 -35.98 37.00 -22.57
N GLY A 222 -35.76 35.86 -23.24
CA GLY A 222 -34.50 35.58 -23.93
C GLY A 222 -34.29 34.11 -24.26
N LYS A 223 -33.16 33.82 -24.92
CA LYS A 223 -32.71 32.47 -25.26
C LYS A 223 -31.99 31.86 -24.06
N LEU A 224 -32.29 30.60 -23.70
CA LEU A 224 -31.55 29.92 -22.64
C LEU A 224 -30.15 29.52 -23.15
N ILE A 225 -29.09 30.14 -22.62
CA ILE A 225 -27.70 29.86 -22.99
C ILE A 225 -27.06 28.82 -22.08
N ARG A 226 -27.29 28.91 -20.76
CA ARG A 226 -26.71 28.00 -19.76
C ARG A 226 -27.75 27.60 -18.73
N LEU A 227 -27.77 26.32 -18.37
CA LEU A 227 -28.46 25.78 -17.21
C LEU A 227 -27.39 25.17 -16.27
N SER A 228 -27.48 25.40 -14.96
CA SER A 228 -26.56 24.79 -13.98
C SER A 228 -27.03 23.40 -13.56
N ALA A 229 -26.16 22.67 -12.86
CA ALA A 229 -26.57 21.53 -12.06
C ALA A 229 -27.59 21.96 -10.96
N LEU A 230 -28.49 21.05 -10.57
CA LEU A 230 -29.45 21.26 -9.49
C LEU A 230 -28.78 20.99 -8.13
N VAL A 231 -28.56 22.04 -7.34
CA VAL A 231 -27.85 21.99 -6.06
C VAL A 231 -28.85 21.80 -4.91
N LYS A 232 -28.81 20.65 -4.22
CA LYS A 232 -29.62 20.34 -3.04
C LYS A 232 -28.75 20.33 -1.79
N SER A 233 -28.80 21.41 -1.00
CA SER A 233 -28.14 21.47 0.32
C SER A 233 -29.07 21.01 1.44
N LYS A 234 -28.52 20.70 2.62
CA LYS A 234 -29.29 20.33 3.83
C LYS A 234 -30.31 21.38 4.31
N LYS A 235 -30.30 22.61 3.76
CA LYS A 235 -31.20 23.72 4.15
C LYS A 235 -32.02 24.34 3.00
N LYS A 236 -31.54 24.26 1.75
CA LYS A 236 -32.18 24.84 0.55
C LYS A 236 -31.76 24.07 -0.71
N ALA A 237 -32.66 23.94 -1.69
CA ALA A 237 -32.35 23.46 -3.03
C ALA A 237 -32.53 24.59 -4.07
N TYR A 238 -31.67 24.67 -5.07
CA TYR A 238 -31.72 25.68 -6.13
C TYR A 238 -30.98 25.28 -7.40
N PHE A 239 -31.27 25.98 -8.50
CA PHE A 239 -30.42 25.99 -9.70
C PHE A 239 -30.31 27.43 -10.24
N ILE A 240 -29.39 27.63 -11.18
CA ILE A 240 -29.16 28.91 -11.88
C ILE A 240 -29.35 28.66 -13.38
N LEU A 241 -30.11 29.53 -14.05
CA LEU A 241 -30.16 29.60 -15.51
C LEU A 241 -29.61 30.95 -15.99
N SER A 242 -29.11 31.02 -17.22
CA SER A 242 -28.67 32.27 -17.84
C SER A 242 -29.36 32.48 -19.18
N LEU A 243 -30.16 33.55 -19.27
CA LEU A 243 -30.74 34.01 -20.52
C LEU A 243 -29.77 34.95 -21.25
N GLY A 244 -29.72 34.86 -22.57
CA GLY A 244 -29.06 35.83 -23.45
C GLY A 244 -29.93 36.19 -24.66
N GLU A 245 -29.36 36.97 -25.56
CA GLU A 245 -30.08 37.58 -26.70
C GLU A 245 -30.65 36.54 -27.69
N LEU A 246 -31.67 36.96 -28.44
CA LEU A 246 -32.39 36.12 -29.40
C LEU A 246 -31.69 36.06 -30.77
N SER A 247 -30.92 37.09 -31.13
CA SER A 247 -30.25 37.24 -32.44
C SER A 247 -28.73 37.37 -32.27
N PRO A 248 -27.90 36.64 -33.03
CA PRO A 248 -26.44 36.77 -33.01
C PRO A 248 -25.98 37.90 -33.95
N THR A 249 -26.28 39.16 -33.63
CA THR A 249 -25.67 40.30 -34.33
C THR A 249 -24.20 40.49 -33.94
N VAL A 250 -23.39 40.99 -34.87
CA VAL A 250 -21.94 40.77 -34.87
C VAL A 250 -21.18 41.67 -33.88
N SER A 251 -20.23 41.06 -33.16
CA SER A 251 -19.11 41.74 -32.47
C SER A 251 -19.41 42.70 -31.30
N GLN A 252 -20.37 42.37 -30.43
CA GLN A 252 -20.37 42.86 -29.04
C GLN A 252 -20.39 41.71 -28.03
N ALA A 253 -19.95 41.97 -26.79
CA ALA A 253 -19.81 40.94 -25.76
C ALA A 253 -21.19 40.39 -25.34
N ILE A 254 -21.41 39.08 -25.50
CA ILE A 254 -22.70 38.41 -25.34
C ILE A 254 -23.33 38.75 -23.99
N SER A 255 -24.32 39.64 -23.99
CA SER A 255 -24.99 40.03 -22.76
C SER A 255 -25.86 38.87 -22.28
N HIS A 256 -25.65 38.48 -21.03
CA HIS A 256 -26.41 37.41 -20.42
C HIS A 256 -26.69 37.70 -18.95
N VAL A 257 -27.83 37.21 -18.51
CA VAL A 257 -28.42 37.51 -17.20
C VAL A 257 -28.70 36.20 -16.48
N SER A 258 -27.95 35.96 -15.40
CA SER A 258 -28.15 34.82 -14.51
C SER A 258 -29.36 35.06 -13.60
N ILE A 259 -30.23 34.05 -13.52
CA ILE A 259 -31.46 34.02 -12.73
C ILE A 259 -31.42 32.79 -11.83
N ILE A 260 -31.65 32.98 -10.52
CA ILE A 260 -31.61 31.90 -9.53
C ILE A 260 -33.03 31.45 -9.17
N VAL A 261 -33.29 30.15 -9.28
CA VAL A 261 -34.55 29.51 -8.92
C VAL A 261 -34.37 28.78 -7.59
N GLN A 262 -34.94 29.32 -6.52
CA GLN A 262 -34.76 28.87 -5.12
C GLN A 262 -36.04 28.34 -4.46
N ILE A 263 -37.17 28.33 -5.18
CA ILE A 263 -38.49 28.06 -4.62
C ILE A 263 -38.87 26.61 -4.92
N PRO A 264 -39.25 25.77 -3.92
CA PRO A 264 -39.52 24.35 -4.11
C PRO A 264 -40.49 24.02 -5.26
N ALA A 265 -41.59 24.78 -5.37
CA ALA A 265 -42.59 24.63 -6.44
C ALA A 265 -42.12 24.99 -7.85
N GLN A 266 -40.92 25.57 -7.99
CA GLN A 266 -40.30 25.95 -9.27
C GLN A 266 -39.07 25.10 -9.59
N LEU A 267 -38.65 24.18 -8.71
CA LEU A 267 -37.52 23.28 -8.97
C LEU A 267 -37.79 22.30 -10.12
N VAL A 268 -39.06 21.98 -10.37
CA VAL A 268 -39.50 21.16 -11.52
C VAL A 268 -39.19 21.82 -12.87
N TRP A 269 -39.04 23.16 -12.93
CA TRP A 269 -38.64 23.87 -14.15
C TRP A 269 -37.28 23.41 -14.70
N HIS A 270 -36.39 22.87 -13.85
CA HIS A 270 -35.11 22.29 -14.27
C HIS A 270 -35.27 21.18 -15.33
N ARG A 271 -36.42 20.48 -15.33
CA ARG A 271 -36.76 19.42 -16.30
C ARG A 271 -37.48 19.91 -17.57
N ALA A 272 -37.95 21.17 -17.60
CA ALA A 272 -38.65 21.78 -18.75
C ALA A 272 -37.80 22.83 -19.50
N LEU A 273 -36.62 23.17 -18.96
CA LEU A 273 -35.71 24.17 -19.49
C LEU A 273 -34.67 23.54 -20.44
N TRP A 274 -34.82 23.82 -21.74
CA TRP A 274 -33.92 23.37 -22.78
C TRP A 274 -33.02 24.51 -23.29
N PRO A 275 -31.70 24.39 -23.17
CA PRO A 275 -30.77 25.30 -23.82
C PRO A 275 -31.06 25.42 -25.31
N GLY A 276 -31.00 26.64 -25.83
CA GLY A 276 -31.38 26.97 -27.20
C GLY A 276 -32.86 27.31 -27.43
N LYS A 277 -33.81 26.79 -26.61
CA LYS A 277 -35.21 27.27 -26.62
C LYS A 277 -35.28 28.68 -26.00
N ALA A 278 -36.28 29.47 -26.39
CA ALA A 278 -36.52 30.83 -25.89
C ALA A 278 -37.69 30.87 -24.91
N TYR A 279 -37.53 31.63 -23.82
CA TYR A 279 -38.44 31.61 -22.67
C TYR A 279 -38.76 33.01 -22.16
N VAL A 280 -39.89 33.12 -21.44
CA VAL A 280 -40.28 34.27 -20.62
C VAL A 280 -40.37 33.80 -19.17
N LEU A 281 -39.69 34.50 -18.25
CA LEU A 281 -39.82 34.32 -16.81
C LEU A 281 -40.44 35.58 -16.20
N THR A 282 -41.62 35.43 -15.59
CA THR A 282 -42.40 36.55 -15.08
C THR A 282 -42.10 36.89 -13.61
N GLN A 283 -42.43 38.11 -13.20
CA GLN A 283 -42.42 38.58 -11.81
C GLN A 283 -41.12 38.31 -11.02
N LEU A 284 -39.97 38.39 -11.68
CA LEU A 284 -38.65 38.25 -11.09
C LEU A 284 -38.28 39.49 -10.26
N ARG A 285 -37.38 39.28 -9.29
CA ARG A 285 -36.86 40.32 -8.39
C ARG A 285 -35.34 40.35 -8.44
N VAL A 286 -34.75 41.54 -8.24
CA VAL A 286 -33.30 41.70 -8.06
C VAL A 286 -32.96 41.51 -6.59
N SER A 287 -31.90 40.77 -6.28
CA SER A 287 -31.40 40.55 -4.91
C SER A 287 -29.87 40.52 -4.87
N ARG A 288 -29.30 40.96 -3.75
CA ARG A 288 -27.89 40.68 -3.43
C ARG A 288 -27.74 39.27 -2.83
N ILE A 289 -26.59 38.64 -3.02
CA ILE A 289 -26.25 37.32 -2.46
C ILE A 289 -25.06 37.52 -1.49
N PRO A 290 -25.05 36.90 -0.29
CA PRO A 290 -23.89 36.91 0.58
C PRO A 290 -22.65 36.32 -0.13
N GLY A 291 -21.52 37.02 -0.08
CA GLY A 291 -20.28 36.59 -0.72
C GLY A 291 -20.22 36.77 -2.24
N TYR A 292 -21.14 37.53 -2.85
CA TYR A 292 -21.05 37.93 -4.25
C TYR A 292 -21.20 39.46 -4.40
N HIS A 293 -20.37 40.06 -5.25
CA HIS A 293 -20.26 41.53 -5.34
C HIS A 293 -21.41 42.19 -6.11
N TYR A 294 -22.09 41.46 -7.00
CA TYR A 294 -23.16 41.96 -7.85
C TYR A 294 -24.55 41.51 -7.40
N CYS A 295 -25.57 42.29 -7.76
CA CYS A 295 -26.97 41.88 -7.63
C CYS A 295 -27.35 40.90 -8.76
N VAL A 296 -28.15 39.89 -8.42
CA VAL A 296 -28.57 38.80 -9.31
C VAL A 296 -30.10 38.70 -9.30
N TRP A 297 -30.70 38.26 -10.41
CA TRP A 297 -32.13 38.04 -10.49
C TRP A 297 -32.52 36.75 -9.77
N MET A 298 -33.64 36.76 -9.05
CA MET A 298 -34.21 35.59 -8.38
C MET A 298 -35.71 35.50 -8.59
N THR A 299 -36.26 34.29 -8.52
CA THR A 299 -37.72 34.08 -8.62
C THR A 299 -38.47 34.56 -7.37
N SER A 300 -39.77 34.82 -7.55
CA SER A 300 -40.76 34.98 -6.48
C SER A 300 -41.81 33.87 -6.57
N SER A 301 -42.63 33.67 -5.53
CA SER A 301 -43.67 32.62 -5.50
C SER A 301 -44.77 32.80 -6.55
N SER A 302 -44.81 33.97 -7.19
CA SER A 302 -45.72 34.34 -8.28
C SER A 302 -45.00 34.49 -9.63
N SER A 303 -43.73 34.06 -9.72
CA SER A 303 -43.03 33.88 -10.99
C SER A 303 -43.53 32.64 -11.73
N HIS A 304 -43.74 32.78 -13.04
CA HIS A 304 -44.14 31.71 -13.95
C HIS A 304 -43.11 31.59 -15.08
N LEU A 305 -42.96 30.38 -15.63
CA LEU A 305 -42.14 30.09 -16.81
C LEU A 305 -43.06 29.82 -18.01
N MET A 306 -42.77 30.45 -19.15
CA MET A 306 -43.50 30.25 -20.41
C MET A 306 -42.51 30.16 -21.57
N LEU A 307 -42.89 29.49 -22.66
CA LEU A 307 -42.18 29.59 -23.94
C LEU A 307 -42.40 30.98 -24.55
N LEU A 308 -41.40 31.49 -25.27
CA LEU A 308 -41.51 32.78 -25.96
C LEU A 308 -42.25 32.61 -27.30
N GLU A 309 -43.51 33.05 -27.33
CA GLU A 309 -44.27 33.23 -28.58
C GLU A 309 -44.19 34.69 -29.04
N PRO A 310 -43.72 35.00 -30.27
CA PRO A 310 -43.51 36.37 -30.73
C PRO A 310 -44.73 37.29 -30.68
N GLY A 311 -45.95 36.74 -30.78
CA GLY A 311 -47.21 37.51 -30.74
C GLY A 311 -47.77 37.79 -29.35
N ARG A 312 -47.14 37.33 -28.25
CA ARG A 312 -47.65 37.45 -26.87
C ARG A 312 -46.83 38.39 -25.97
N VAL A 313 -45.83 39.06 -26.53
CA VAL A 313 -44.80 39.78 -25.78
C VAL A 313 -44.52 41.13 -26.42
N GLN A 314 -44.29 42.15 -25.58
CA GLN A 314 -43.88 43.49 -25.99
C GLN A 314 -42.60 43.88 -25.24
N GLU A 315 -41.66 44.54 -25.90
CA GLU A 315 -40.47 45.05 -25.23
C GLU A 315 -40.82 46.27 -24.36
N LEU A 316 -40.29 46.29 -23.13
CA LEU A 316 -40.48 47.38 -22.18
C LEU A 316 -39.34 48.41 -22.35
N GLU A 317 -39.58 49.39 -23.21
CA GLU A 317 -38.74 50.59 -23.27
C GLU A 317 -38.76 51.33 -21.92
N LEU A 318 -37.60 51.87 -21.53
CA LEU A 318 -37.42 52.59 -20.26
C LEU A 318 -37.15 54.06 -20.55
N GLU A 319 -38.13 54.92 -20.30
CA GLU A 319 -37.96 56.36 -20.45
C GLU A 319 -36.88 56.91 -19.50
N GLY A 320 -35.89 57.58 -20.09
CA GLY A 320 -34.81 58.25 -19.40
C GLY A 320 -33.50 58.15 -20.18
N PRO A 321 -32.67 59.20 -20.26
CA PRO A 321 -31.44 59.16 -21.02
C PRO A 321 -30.47 58.13 -20.43
N PHE A 322 -29.98 57.23 -21.28
CA PHE A 322 -28.79 56.44 -21.01
C PHE A 322 -27.58 57.37 -21.04
N LEU A 323 -27.36 58.13 -19.95
CA LEU A 323 -26.10 58.83 -19.71
C LEU A 323 -24.96 57.81 -19.82
N GLU A 324 -23.99 58.11 -20.68
CA GLU A 324 -22.86 57.24 -20.96
C GLU A 324 -22.15 56.86 -19.66
N ALA A 325 -22.20 55.57 -19.32
CA ALA A 325 -21.74 55.06 -18.04
C ALA A 325 -20.22 54.92 -18.03
N ASP A 326 -19.52 56.07 -18.01
CA ASP A 326 -18.07 56.28 -17.85
C ASP A 326 -17.24 55.09 -18.35
N SER A 327 -17.06 55.01 -19.67
CA SER A 327 -16.44 53.89 -20.39
C SER A 327 -14.92 53.85 -20.19
N LYS A 328 -14.50 53.78 -18.93
CA LYS A 328 -13.17 53.33 -18.55
C LYS A 328 -13.00 51.92 -19.12
N PRO A 329 -12.04 51.71 -20.04
CA PRO A 329 -11.77 50.38 -20.55
C PRO A 329 -11.39 49.45 -19.39
N HIS A 330 -11.47 48.14 -19.63
CA HIS A 330 -10.83 47.17 -18.75
C HIS A 330 -9.41 47.64 -18.39
N PRO A 331 -8.92 47.43 -17.16
CA PRO A 331 -7.50 47.57 -16.87
C PRO A 331 -6.74 46.59 -17.76
N THR A 332 -6.23 47.11 -18.89
CA THR A 332 -5.30 46.40 -19.77
C THR A 332 -4.15 45.96 -18.88
N SER A 333 -3.88 44.65 -18.86
CA SER A 333 -3.10 43.95 -17.84
C SER A 333 -1.91 44.77 -17.32
N SER A 334 -2.13 45.50 -16.22
CA SER A 334 -1.10 46.33 -15.60
C SER A 334 -0.02 45.39 -15.06
N ASN A 335 1.21 45.54 -15.57
CA ASN A 335 2.30 44.60 -15.34
C ASN A 335 2.45 44.20 -13.87
N PHE A 336 1.92 43.02 -13.51
CA PHE A 336 2.33 42.34 -12.29
C PHE A 336 3.81 42.00 -12.46
N GLN A 337 4.67 42.71 -11.71
CA GLN A 337 6.12 42.54 -11.82
C GLN A 337 6.51 41.08 -11.59
N ASP A 338 7.41 40.58 -12.44
CA ASP A 338 7.81 39.18 -12.56
C ASP A 338 8.57 38.67 -11.31
N LYS A 339 7.83 38.42 -10.22
CA LYS A 339 8.32 37.61 -9.10
C LYS A 339 8.45 36.16 -9.57
N LYS A 340 9.61 35.86 -10.16
CA LYS A 340 10.01 34.56 -10.72
C LYS A 340 9.91 33.41 -9.72
N GLY A 341 8.70 32.86 -9.56
CA GLY A 341 8.51 31.47 -9.18
C GLY A 341 8.85 30.55 -10.38
N PRO A 342 9.31 29.31 -10.17
CA PRO A 342 9.62 28.41 -11.28
C PRO A 342 8.37 28.12 -12.13
N LYS A 343 8.44 28.38 -13.44
CA LYS A 343 7.38 28.06 -14.40
C LYS A 343 7.27 26.55 -14.63
N GLY A 344 6.67 25.85 -13.68
CA GLY A 344 6.22 24.47 -13.86
C GLY A 344 5.23 24.39 -15.03
N LEU A 345 5.42 23.41 -15.91
CA LEU A 345 4.74 23.31 -17.20
C LEU A 345 3.25 22.92 -17.06
N MET A 346 2.41 23.88 -16.67
CA MET A 346 0.96 23.64 -16.47
C MET A 346 0.23 23.24 -17.76
N ARG A 347 -0.88 22.51 -17.60
CA ARG A 347 -1.74 22.01 -18.67
C ARG A 347 -3.19 22.40 -18.39
N ASP A 348 -3.82 23.01 -19.38
CA ASP A 348 -5.15 23.60 -19.23
C ASP A 348 -6.29 22.61 -19.46
N SER A 349 -7.39 22.77 -18.73
CA SER A 349 -8.65 22.08 -19.03
C SER A 349 -9.49 22.93 -19.98
N ARG A 350 -10.03 22.34 -21.06
CA ARG A 350 -10.95 23.06 -21.97
C ARG A 350 -12.40 22.79 -21.56
N LEU A 351 -13.21 23.85 -21.51
CA LEU A 351 -14.67 23.72 -21.49
C LEU A 351 -15.18 23.32 -22.89
N LEU A 352 -16.19 22.46 -22.94
CA LEU A 352 -16.88 22.08 -24.17
C LEU A 352 -18.32 21.67 -23.89
N ASN A 353 -19.10 21.59 -24.98
CA ASN A 353 -20.34 20.84 -25.03
C ASN A 353 -20.08 19.52 -25.78
N TYR A 354 -20.68 18.42 -25.33
CA TYR A 354 -20.48 17.09 -25.91
C TYR A 354 -21.80 16.31 -25.95
N MET A 355 -22.06 15.58 -27.02
CA MET A 355 -23.20 14.67 -27.13
C MET A 355 -22.67 13.29 -27.49
N GLY A 356 -23.08 12.26 -26.74
CA GLY A 356 -22.55 10.91 -26.89
C GLY A 356 -23.34 9.87 -26.10
N THR A 357 -22.91 8.61 -26.20
CA THR A 357 -23.60 7.46 -25.63
C THR A 357 -22.76 6.81 -24.54
N VAL A 358 -23.36 6.51 -23.39
CA VAL A 358 -22.71 5.70 -22.34
C VAL A 358 -22.47 4.31 -22.91
N THR A 359 -21.22 3.87 -23.04
CA THR A 359 -20.87 2.51 -23.50
C THR A 359 -20.51 1.59 -22.34
N GLY A 360 -20.06 2.13 -21.21
CA GLY A 360 -19.57 1.37 -20.07
C GLY A 360 -19.77 2.08 -18.73
N VAL A 361 -19.65 1.31 -17.65
CA VAL A 361 -19.75 1.79 -16.27
C VAL A 361 -18.47 1.35 -15.56
N LEU A 362 -17.68 2.31 -15.08
CA LEU A 362 -16.38 2.04 -14.48
C LEU A 362 -16.54 1.85 -12.95
N ASN A 363 -17.15 2.84 -12.29
CA ASN A 363 -17.51 2.78 -10.87
C ASN A 363 -18.78 3.63 -10.66
N GLU A 364 -19.93 2.97 -10.57
CA GLU A 364 -21.24 3.60 -10.43
C GLU A 364 -21.41 4.39 -9.11
N PRO A 365 -20.96 3.89 -7.93
CA PRO A 365 -20.90 4.67 -6.69
C PRO A 365 -20.07 5.96 -6.76
N ALA A 366 -18.95 5.96 -7.50
CA ALA A 366 -18.09 7.12 -7.70
C ALA A 366 -18.49 7.99 -8.92
N GLY A 367 -19.59 7.66 -9.60
CA GLY A 367 -20.07 8.39 -10.77
C GLY A 367 -19.09 8.37 -11.95
N LEU A 368 -18.33 7.29 -12.10
CA LEU A 368 -17.36 7.10 -13.19
C LEU A 368 -17.94 6.19 -14.28
N TYR A 369 -18.08 6.74 -15.47
CA TYR A 369 -18.69 6.09 -16.64
C TYR A 369 -17.75 6.18 -17.86
N GLU A 370 -18.09 5.47 -18.93
CA GLU A 370 -17.39 5.48 -20.21
C GLU A 370 -18.35 5.93 -21.32
N LEU A 371 -17.90 6.88 -22.14
CA LEU A 371 -18.61 7.40 -23.30
C LEU A 371 -17.93 6.94 -24.59
N ASP A 372 -18.73 6.45 -25.53
CA ASP A 372 -18.36 6.15 -26.92
C ASP A 372 -17.10 5.26 -27.07
N GLY A 373 -16.80 4.44 -26.05
CA GLY A 373 -15.62 3.56 -25.96
C GLY A 373 -14.27 4.26 -25.79
N GLN A 374 -14.24 5.60 -25.69
CA GLN A 374 -13.00 6.39 -25.78
C GLN A 374 -12.79 7.35 -24.61
N LEU A 375 -13.86 7.97 -24.10
CA LEU A 375 -13.79 9.03 -23.07
C LEU A 375 -14.26 8.50 -21.72
N GLY A 376 -13.56 8.86 -20.65
CA GLY A 376 -14.09 8.74 -19.28
C GLY A 376 -15.05 9.89 -18.96
N LEU A 377 -16.09 9.63 -18.18
CA LEU A 377 -17.03 10.64 -17.68
C LEU A 377 -17.05 10.59 -16.14
N CYS A 378 -16.86 11.74 -15.49
CA CYS A 378 -16.91 11.88 -14.03
C CYS A 378 -18.06 12.80 -13.60
N LEU A 379 -19.02 12.25 -12.85
CA LEU A 379 -20.22 12.95 -12.37
C LEU A 379 -20.14 13.40 -10.90
N ALA A 380 -19.08 13.04 -10.17
CA ALA A 380 -18.99 13.20 -8.71
C ALA A 380 -19.02 14.67 -8.21
N TYR A 381 -18.64 15.63 -9.06
CA TYR A 381 -18.55 17.05 -8.73
C TYR A 381 -19.89 17.81 -8.77
N GLN A 382 -20.97 17.12 -9.15
CA GLN A 382 -22.36 17.56 -9.07
C GLN A 382 -23.22 16.49 -8.34
N GLN A 383 -24.45 16.82 -7.97
CA GLN A 383 -25.32 15.91 -7.21
C GLN A 383 -26.12 14.96 -8.11
N PHE A 384 -25.44 13.95 -8.67
CA PHE A 384 -25.99 13.04 -9.69
C PHE A 384 -26.92 11.92 -9.16
N ARG A 385 -27.39 11.96 -7.89
CA ARG A 385 -28.17 10.85 -7.26
C ARG A 385 -29.42 10.40 -8.03
N ALA A 386 -30.12 11.33 -8.70
CA ALA A 386 -31.27 10.98 -9.55
C ALA A 386 -30.80 10.34 -10.87
N LEU A 387 -29.85 10.97 -11.56
CA LEU A 387 -29.24 10.46 -12.80
C LEU A 387 -28.68 9.04 -12.62
N ARG A 388 -28.10 8.70 -11.46
CA ARG A 388 -27.59 7.35 -11.15
C ARG A 388 -28.64 6.25 -11.33
N ARG A 389 -29.94 6.52 -11.18
CA ARG A 389 -31.01 5.53 -11.43
C ARG A 389 -31.08 5.14 -12.91
N VAL A 390 -30.88 6.10 -13.82
CA VAL A 390 -31.02 5.91 -15.28
C VAL A 390 -29.69 5.61 -15.99
N MET A 391 -28.54 6.09 -15.49
CA MET A 391 -27.21 5.91 -16.11
C MET A 391 -26.82 4.43 -16.28
N ARG A 392 -26.92 3.91 -17.50
CA ARG A 392 -26.48 2.56 -17.90
C ARG A 392 -26.03 2.56 -19.37
N PRO A 393 -25.31 1.53 -19.86
CA PRO A 393 -24.88 1.46 -21.25
C PRO A 393 -26.06 1.57 -22.23
N GLY A 394 -25.93 2.40 -23.26
CA GLY A 394 -26.98 2.75 -24.23
C GLY A 394 -27.72 4.06 -23.95
N VAL A 395 -27.52 4.73 -22.80
CA VAL A 395 -28.11 6.05 -22.54
C VAL A 395 -27.40 7.11 -23.38
N ARG A 396 -28.17 7.99 -24.05
CA ARG A 396 -27.64 9.13 -24.81
C ARG A 396 -27.69 10.39 -23.96
N LEU A 397 -26.57 11.09 -23.84
CA LEU A 397 -26.40 12.28 -23.01
C LEU A 397 -26.00 13.49 -23.86
N GLU A 398 -26.49 14.66 -23.45
CA GLU A 398 -25.90 15.95 -23.81
C GLU A 398 -25.27 16.57 -22.56
N LEU A 399 -24.00 16.95 -22.68
CA LEU A 399 -23.16 17.55 -21.66
C LEU A 399 -22.87 18.99 -22.08
N GLN A 400 -23.06 19.96 -21.17
CA GLN A 400 -22.78 21.36 -21.43
C GLN A 400 -21.84 21.96 -20.38
N ASP A 401 -20.94 22.87 -20.81
CA ASP A 401 -19.90 23.48 -19.97
C ASP A 401 -19.13 22.42 -19.13
N VAL A 402 -18.74 21.30 -19.75
CA VAL A 402 -17.94 20.24 -19.09
C VAL A 402 -16.45 20.39 -19.39
N HIS A 403 -15.60 20.01 -18.43
CA HIS A 403 -14.14 20.13 -18.55
C HIS A 403 -13.52 18.87 -19.17
N LEU A 404 -12.81 19.00 -20.28
CA LEU A 404 -11.93 17.94 -20.81
C LEU A 404 -10.54 18.03 -20.20
N LEU A 405 -10.07 16.93 -19.61
CA LEU A 405 -8.70 16.73 -19.15
C LEU A 405 -8.08 15.56 -19.91
N GLN A 406 -7.18 15.85 -20.85
CA GLN A 406 -6.58 14.85 -21.74
C GLN A 406 -5.55 13.91 -21.06
N SER A 407 -5.03 14.30 -19.90
CA SER A 407 -3.97 13.54 -19.21
C SER A 407 -4.04 13.81 -17.70
N VAL A 408 -4.98 13.16 -17.02
CA VAL A 408 -5.32 13.42 -15.61
C VAL A 408 -4.33 12.77 -14.62
N GLY A 409 -3.53 11.81 -15.07
CA GLY A 409 -2.71 10.98 -14.20
C GLY A 409 -3.57 9.96 -13.44
N GLY A 410 -3.28 9.75 -12.15
CA GLY A 410 -4.03 8.83 -11.27
C GLY A 410 -3.96 7.34 -11.64
N GLY A 411 -3.30 6.96 -12.75
CA GLY A 411 -3.37 5.62 -13.32
C GLY A 411 -4.55 5.42 -14.28
N THR A 412 -5.07 6.50 -14.85
CA THR A 412 -5.96 6.52 -16.02
C THR A 412 -5.15 6.79 -17.31
N THR A 413 -5.56 6.21 -18.44
CA THR A 413 -4.88 6.33 -19.74
C THR A 413 -5.69 7.08 -20.80
N ARG A 414 -6.99 7.31 -20.55
CA ARG A 414 -7.94 7.96 -21.46
C ARG A 414 -8.21 9.41 -21.02
N PRO A 415 -8.67 10.29 -21.94
CA PRO A 415 -9.19 11.60 -21.55
C PRO A 415 -10.41 11.46 -20.65
N VAL A 416 -10.60 12.40 -19.72
CA VAL A 416 -11.78 12.44 -18.84
C VAL A 416 -12.54 13.74 -19.04
N LEU A 417 -13.83 13.64 -19.30
CA LEU A 417 -14.82 14.70 -19.16
C LEU A 417 -15.29 14.76 -17.71
N ALA A 418 -15.15 15.91 -17.06
CA ALA A 418 -15.68 16.16 -15.73
C ALA A 418 -16.76 17.24 -15.77
N SER A 419 -17.95 16.90 -15.25
CA SER A 419 -18.97 17.91 -14.96
C SER A 419 -18.56 18.76 -13.75
N CYS A 420 -18.92 20.04 -13.75
CA CYS A 420 -18.81 20.95 -12.61
C CYS A 420 -20.20 21.55 -12.29
N LEU A 421 -20.33 22.38 -11.25
CA LEU A 421 -21.65 22.96 -10.91
C LEU A 421 -22.21 23.92 -11.97
N ARG A 422 -21.33 24.52 -12.79
CA ARG A 422 -21.68 25.44 -13.90
C ARG A 422 -22.33 24.73 -15.09
N GLY A 423 -22.00 23.46 -15.31
CA GLY A 423 -22.48 22.67 -16.44
C GLY A 423 -23.80 21.94 -16.17
N ALA A 424 -24.48 21.53 -17.25
CA ALA A 424 -25.68 20.69 -17.21
C ALA A 424 -25.42 19.33 -17.87
N ILE A 425 -26.19 18.32 -17.43
CA ILE A 425 -26.33 17.04 -18.11
C ILE A 425 -27.80 16.82 -18.39
N LEU A 426 -28.13 16.60 -19.66
CA LEU A 426 -29.48 16.37 -20.16
C LEU A 426 -29.55 14.96 -20.77
N LEU A 427 -30.63 14.22 -20.50
CA LEU A 427 -30.87 12.97 -21.23
C LEU A 427 -31.45 13.28 -22.62
N ARG A 428 -30.92 12.61 -23.64
CA ARG A 428 -31.42 12.64 -25.02
C ARG A 428 -31.97 11.28 -25.48
N GLY A 429 -31.82 10.24 -24.68
CA GLY A 429 -32.42 8.92 -24.93
C GLY A 429 -32.16 7.94 -23.79
N PHE A 430 -33.18 7.19 -23.38
CA PHE A 430 -33.06 6.08 -22.44
C PHE A 430 -32.35 4.87 -23.07
N SER A 431 -31.87 3.95 -22.23
CA SER A 431 -31.19 2.74 -22.72
C SER A 431 -32.16 1.58 -22.94
N CYS A 432 -32.02 0.96 -24.11
CA CYS A 432 -32.72 -0.28 -24.48
C CYS A 432 -32.26 -1.52 -23.69
N GLN A 433 -31.16 -1.42 -22.95
CA GLN A 433 -30.54 -2.53 -22.22
C GLN A 433 -31.08 -2.65 -20.80
N LYS A 434 -31.23 -3.88 -20.31
CA LYS A 434 -31.48 -4.15 -18.89
C LYS A 434 -30.23 -3.88 -18.05
N PRO A 435 -30.36 -3.45 -16.78
CA PRO A 435 -29.21 -3.33 -15.89
C PRO A 435 -28.38 -4.61 -15.80
N GLY A 436 -27.05 -4.48 -15.85
CA GLY A 436 -26.13 -5.61 -15.69
C GLY A 436 -26.24 -6.24 -14.29
N ARG A 437 -25.77 -7.48 -14.14
CA ARG A 437 -25.63 -8.10 -12.81
C ARG A 437 -24.53 -7.38 -12.02
N GLN A 438 -24.91 -6.33 -11.29
CA GLN A 438 -24.02 -5.61 -10.36
C GLN A 438 -23.32 -6.61 -9.44
N SER A 439 -21.99 -6.58 -9.43
CA SER A 439 -21.20 -7.30 -8.44
C SER A 439 -21.39 -6.68 -7.06
N SER A 440 -21.35 -7.49 -6.00
CA SER A 440 -21.39 -6.99 -4.61
C SER A 440 -20.22 -6.07 -4.25
N HIS A 441 -19.14 -6.14 -5.04
CA HIS A 441 -17.94 -5.31 -4.92
C HIS A 441 -18.21 -3.86 -5.40
N GLN A 442 -18.96 -3.69 -6.48
CA GLN A 442 -19.17 -2.39 -7.15
C GLN A 442 -20.44 -1.64 -6.71
N ALA A 443 -21.27 -2.22 -5.83
CA ALA A 443 -22.57 -1.64 -5.48
C ALA A 443 -22.53 -0.61 -4.32
N HIS A 444 -21.46 -0.59 -3.53
CA HIS A 444 -21.36 0.14 -2.25
C HIS A 444 -20.38 1.32 -2.29
N GLY A 445 -20.47 2.22 -1.30
CA GLY A 445 -19.50 3.31 -1.08
C GLY A 445 -19.91 4.71 -1.56
N ALA A 446 -21.07 4.88 -2.19
CA ALA A 446 -21.45 6.17 -2.80
C ALA A 446 -21.44 7.36 -1.83
N SER A 447 -21.83 7.16 -0.56
CA SER A 447 -21.78 8.20 0.47
C SER A 447 -20.35 8.57 0.88
N LEU A 448 -19.41 7.61 0.90
CA LEU A 448 -17.99 7.87 1.10
C LEU A 448 -17.38 8.63 -0.10
N TYR A 449 -17.76 8.26 -1.33
CA TYR A 449 -17.32 8.96 -2.54
C TYR A 449 -17.89 10.39 -2.64
N GLU A 450 -19.12 10.63 -2.17
CA GLU A 450 -19.65 11.99 -1.96
C GLU A 450 -18.83 12.74 -0.90
N GLN A 451 -18.49 12.09 0.23
CA GLN A 451 -17.71 12.70 1.32
C GLN A 451 -16.33 13.21 0.83
N LEU A 452 -15.67 12.45 -0.04
CA LEU A 452 -14.37 12.82 -0.64
C LEU A 452 -14.43 14.08 -1.52
N VAL A 453 -15.59 14.43 -2.08
CA VAL A 453 -15.77 15.61 -2.95
C VAL A 453 -16.36 16.80 -2.20
N TRP A 454 -17.32 16.56 -1.30
CA TRP A 454 -18.08 17.64 -0.64
C TRP A 454 -17.51 18.06 0.71
N GLU A 455 -16.84 17.16 1.44
CA GLU A 455 -16.18 17.49 2.71
C GLU A 455 -14.67 17.65 2.53
N TRP A 456 -14.00 16.66 1.90
CA TRP A 456 -12.54 16.68 1.65
C TRP A 456 -12.11 17.51 0.43
N GLN A 457 -13.04 17.96 -0.41
CA GLN A 457 -12.80 18.90 -1.53
C GLN A 457 -11.64 18.48 -2.45
N LEU A 458 -11.51 17.17 -2.71
CA LEU A 458 -10.45 16.64 -3.57
C LEU A 458 -10.63 17.08 -5.03
N GLY A 459 -9.55 17.53 -5.67
CA GLY A 459 -9.52 17.79 -7.12
C GLY A 459 -9.44 16.50 -7.94
N LEU A 460 -9.91 16.54 -9.19
CA LEU A 460 -10.11 15.35 -10.02
C LEU A 460 -8.92 14.35 -10.07
N PRO A 461 -7.65 14.76 -10.20
CA PRO A 461 -6.51 13.83 -10.18
C PRO A 461 -6.36 13.06 -8.86
N LEU A 462 -6.68 13.70 -7.72
CA LEU A 462 -6.65 13.07 -6.40
C LEU A 462 -7.90 12.22 -6.17
N TYR A 463 -9.07 12.66 -6.65
CA TYR A 463 -10.30 11.88 -6.58
C TYR A 463 -10.20 10.56 -7.37
N LEU A 464 -9.77 10.61 -8.63
CA LEU A 464 -9.57 9.42 -9.46
C LEU A 464 -8.51 8.47 -8.86
N TRP A 465 -7.45 9.01 -8.25
CA TRP A 465 -6.49 8.21 -7.50
C TRP A 465 -7.10 7.59 -6.23
N ALA A 466 -7.89 8.34 -5.45
CA ALA A 466 -8.52 7.87 -4.22
C ALA A 466 -9.57 6.78 -4.48
N VAL A 467 -10.39 6.92 -5.53
CA VAL A 467 -11.32 5.88 -5.98
C VAL A 467 -10.55 4.60 -6.33
N LYS A 468 -9.51 4.70 -7.16
CA LYS A 468 -8.67 3.56 -7.54
C LYS A 468 -7.91 2.94 -6.37
N ALA A 469 -7.48 3.75 -5.40
CA ALA A 469 -6.82 3.26 -4.19
C ALA A 469 -7.80 2.53 -3.25
N LEU A 470 -9.05 3.00 -3.15
CA LEU A 470 -10.12 2.29 -2.43
C LEU A 470 -10.50 0.97 -3.12
N GLU A 471 -10.50 0.92 -4.45
CA GLU A 471 -10.65 -0.33 -5.21
C GLU A 471 -9.47 -1.29 -4.97
N GLU A 472 -8.22 -0.84 -5.09
CA GLU A 472 -7.02 -1.65 -4.84
C GLU A 472 -6.95 -2.15 -3.38
N LEU A 473 -7.41 -1.36 -2.39
CA LEU A 473 -7.53 -1.79 -0.99
C LEU A 473 -8.70 -2.75 -0.76
N ALA A 474 -9.87 -2.53 -1.39
CA ALA A 474 -10.98 -3.46 -1.33
C ALA A 474 -10.57 -4.82 -1.91
N CYS A 475 -9.82 -4.84 -3.03
CA CYS A 475 -9.23 -6.04 -3.62
C CYS A 475 -8.10 -6.70 -2.79
N LYS A 476 -7.71 -6.15 -1.64
CA LYS A 476 -6.78 -6.75 -0.67
C LYS A 476 -7.47 -7.20 0.63
N LEU A 477 -8.49 -6.47 1.07
CA LEU A 477 -9.13 -6.62 2.37
C LEU A 477 -10.53 -7.26 2.30
N CYS A 478 -11.23 -7.12 1.19
CA CYS A 478 -12.62 -7.54 1.03
C CYS A 478 -12.75 -8.67 -0.02
N PRO A 479 -13.56 -9.71 0.24
CA PRO A 479 -14.53 -9.84 1.33
C PRO A 479 -14.00 -10.51 2.62
N HIS A 480 -12.76 -11.02 2.62
CA HIS A 480 -12.34 -12.01 3.62
C HIS A 480 -11.87 -11.44 4.98
N LEU A 481 -11.32 -10.23 5.00
CA LEU A 481 -10.90 -9.54 6.24
C LEU A 481 -11.92 -8.48 6.68
N LEU A 482 -12.61 -7.86 5.71
CA LEU A 482 -13.67 -6.88 5.91
C LEU A 482 -14.81 -7.08 4.89
N ARG A 483 -16.04 -6.75 5.27
CA ARG A 483 -17.16 -6.68 4.32
C ARG A 483 -17.16 -5.32 3.61
N HIS A 484 -17.35 -5.30 2.29
CA HIS A 484 -17.34 -4.07 1.46
C HIS A 484 -18.19 -2.92 2.03
N LYS A 485 -19.38 -3.19 2.60
CA LYS A 485 -20.24 -2.19 3.24
C LYS A 485 -19.61 -1.53 4.48
N GLN A 486 -18.80 -2.27 5.25
CA GLN A 486 -18.09 -1.75 6.42
C GLN A 486 -16.82 -0.98 6.01
N PHE A 487 -16.10 -1.46 4.98
CA PHE A 487 -14.90 -0.78 4.48
C PHE A 487 -15.22 0.56 3.81
N LEU A 488 -16.27 0.62 2.99
CA LEU A 488 -16.70 1.80 2.23
C LEU A 488 -17.83 2.58 2.93
N GLN A 489 -17.90 2.56 4.26
CA GLN A 489 -18.90 3.35 5.00
C GLN A 489 -18.56 4.86 4.96
N HIS A 490 -19.57 5.73 5.11
CA HIS A 490 -19.35 7.15 5.40
C HIS A 490 -18.83 7.27 6.83
N SER A 491 -17.86 8.14 7.12
CA SER A 491 -17.43 8.35 8.51
C SER A 491 -18.44 9.21 9.26
N SER A 492 -18.85 8.82 10.47
CA SER A 492 -19.62 9.68 11.37
C SER A 492 -18.81 10.00 12.64
N PRO A 493 -19.17 11.05 13.39
CA PRO A 493 -18.72 11.18 14.77
C PRO A 493 -18.99 9.87 15.52
N GLY A 494 -17.96 9.34 16.20
CA GLY A 494 -18.02 8.04 16.89
C GLY A 494 -17.89 6.77 16.03
N ASN A 495 -17.92 6.84 14.70
CA ASN A 495 -17.73 5.66 13.83
C ASN A 495 -16.97 6.05 12.54
N PRO A 496 -15.62 6.07 12.56
CA PRO A 496 -14.82 6.45 11.41
C PRO A 496 -14.89 5.42 10.28
N SER A 497 -14.56 5.84 9.06
CA SER A 497 -14.50 4.94 7.90
C SER A 497 -13.08 4.40 7.73
N LEU A 498 -12.91 3.07 7.79
CA LEU A 498 -11.60 2.43 7.63
C LEU A 498 -10.96 2.74 6.28
N GLY A 499 -11.75 2.77 5.20
CA GLY A 499 -11.25 3.16 3.88
C GLY A 499 -10.74 4.60 3.85
N LEU A 500 -11.40 5.51 4.55
CA LEU A 500 -10.98 6.91 4.68
C LEU A 500 -9.73 7.04 5.56
N GLN A 501 -9.67 6.36 6.71
CA GLN A 501 -8.49 6.35 7.60
C GLN A 501 -7.24 5.80 6.91
N LEU A 502 -7.38 4.84 5.99
CA LEU A 502 -6.26 4.31 5.19
C LEU A 502 -5.80 5.24 4.06
N LEU A 503 -6.61 6.20 3.64
CA LEU A 503 -6.19 7.24 2.69
C LEU A 503 -5.72 8.53 3.38
N ALA A 504 -6.25 8.86 4.55
CA ALA A 504 -6.04 10.15 5.23
C ALA A 504 -4.57 10.61 5.26
N PRO A 505 -3.56 9.82 5.69
CA PRO A 505 -2.17 10.27 5.72
C PRO A 505 -1.62 10.76 4.37
N THR A 506 -2.08 10.17 3.25
CA THR A 506 -1.69 10.60 1.91
C THR A 506 -2.57 11.73 1.38
N LEU A 507 -3.83 11.84 1.83
CA LEU A 507 -4.72 12.95 1.48
C LEU A 507 -4.33 14.24 2.21
N ASP A 508 -4.07 14.19 3.51
CA ASP A 508 -3.65 15.32 4.33
C ASP A 508 -2.33 15.93 3.81
N ALA A 509 -1.40 15.09 3.35
CA ALA A 509 -0.13 15.52 2.75
C ALA A 509 -0.26 16.14 1.35
N LEU A 510 -1.30 15.79 0.57
CA LEU A 510 -1.50 16.26 -0.82
C LEU A 510 -2.60 17.34 -0.96
N ALA A 511 -3.47 17.45 0.05
CA ALA A 511 -4.60 18.37 0.09
C ALA A 511 -4.91 18.75 1.57
N PRO A 512 -4.01 19.49 2.24
CA PRO A 512 -4.22 19.90 3.63
C PRO A 512 -5.52 20.69 3.80
N SER A 513 -6.14 20.54 4.97
CA SER A 513 -7.52 20.95 5.29
C SER A 513 -7.76 22.47 5.34
N SER A 514 -6.74 23.30 5.11
CA SER A 514 -6.80 24.78 5.14
C SER A 514 -7.31 25.42 3.84
N ARG A 515 -8.05 24.69 3.00
CA ARG A 515 -8.62 25.23 1.74
C ARG A 515 -9.86 26.09 1.98
N SER A 516 -10.00 27.15 1.20
CA SER A 516 -11.20 27.99 1.18
C SER A 516 -12.44 27.15 0.82
N ILE A 517 -13.47 27.20 1.66
CA ILE A 517 -14.72 26.42 1.48
C ILE A 517 -15.28 26.63 0.07
N ARG A 518 -15.44 25.53 -0.70
CA ARG A 518 -16.02 25.49 -2.04
C ARG A 518 -17.38 26.22 -2.11
N ASN A 519 -17.36 27.48 -2.54
CA ASN A 519 -18.56 28.30 -2.70
C ASN A 519 -19.21 28.02 -4.05
N ALA A 520 -20.34 27.31 -4.02
CA ALA A 520 -21.12 26.96 -5.21
C ALA A 520 -21.57 28.18 -6.04
N HIS A 521 -21.67 29.38 -5.44
CA HIS A 521 -22.00 30.59 -6.19
C HIS A 521 -20.82 31.11 -7.03
N THR A 522 -19.59 31.11 -6.49
CA THR A 522 -18.42 31.55 -7.28
C THR A 522 -18.03 30.52 -8.34
N GLU A 523 -18.16 29.21 -8.08
CA GLU A 523 -17.89 28.16 -9.08
C GLU A 523 -18.81 28.24 -10.31
N ILE A 524 -20.04 28.75 -10.16
CA ILE A 524 -20.99 28.92 -11.28
C ILE A 524 -20.77 30.26 -12.01
N LEU A 525 -20.09 31.24 -11.39
CA LEU A 525 -20.03 32.64 -11.84
C LEU A 525 -18.62 33.15 -12.20
N GLU A 526 -17.55 32.45 -11.83
CA GLU A 526 -16.13 32.84 -12.03
C GLU A 526 -15.27 31.61 -12.50
N GLU A 527 -13.98 31.79 -12.83
CA GLU A 527 -13.16 30.77 -13.56
C GLU A 527 -11.96 30.18 -12.74
N PRO A 528 -11.60 28.87 -12.87
CA PRO A 528 -10.62 28.17 -11.98
C PRO A 528 -9.32 27.60 -12.65
N HIS A 529 -8.42 26.98 -11.85
CA HIS A 529 -7.01 26.63 -12.19
C HIS A 529 -6.58 25.15 -11.88
N HIS A 530 -5.28 24.76 -11.93
CA HIS A 530 -4.81 23.35 -12.22
C HIS A 530 -3.58 22.75 -11.44
N PHE A 531 -3.31 21.41 -11.53
CA PHE A 531 -2.02 20.68 -11.82
C PHE A 531 -1.69 19.26 -11.16
N GLY A 532 -0.50 18.61 -11.39
CA GLY A 532 -0.21 17.12 -11.35
C GLY A 532 1.15 16.49 -10.80
N ARG A 533 1.62 15.30 -11.29
CA ARG A 533 2.47 14.23 -10.56
C ARG A 533 3.34 13.24 -11.46
N CYS A 534 4.42 12.53 -11.01
CA CYS A 534 5.14 11.41 -11.78
C CYS A 534 6.01 10.26 -11.05
N ARG A 535 7.01 9.57 -11.73
CA ARG A 535 7.76 8.26 -11.42
C ARG A 535 9.35 8.29 -11.66
N ALA A 536 10.27 7.26 -11.71
CA ALA A 536 10.36 5.75 -11.90
C ALA A 536 11.73 5.03 -11.44
N TRP A 537 11.87 3.67 -11.34
CA TRP A 537 13.13 2.87 -10.98
C TRP A 537 13.13 1.30 -11.25
N ALA A 538 14.32 0.58 -11.30
CA ALA A 538 14.58 -0.93 -11.23
C ALA A 538 16.11 -1.38 -11.22
N SER A 539 16.56 -2.56 -10.69
CA SER A 539 18.00 -3.05 -10.76
C SER A 539 18.42 -4.48 -10.25
N PHE A 540 19.39 -5.20 -10.91
CA PHE A 540 20.41 -6.15 -10.33
C PHE A 540 21.49 -6.61 -11.36
N ASP A 541 22.77 -6.74 -10.96
CA ASP A 541 23.89 -7.36 -11.72
C ASP A 541 24.90 -8.05 -10.76
N PRO A 542 25.35 -9.31 -11.00
CA PRO A 542 26.38 -9.97 -10.19
C PRO A 542 27.80 -9.37 -10.29
N LYS A 543 28.18 -8.70 -11.39
CA LYS A 543 29.52 -8.08 -11.54
C LYS A 543 29.75 -6.94 -10.55
N VAL A 544 28.68 -6.34 -10.03
CA VAL A 544 28.72 -5.27 -9.02
C VAL A 544 29.02 -5.81 -7.62
N LEU A 545 28.85 -7.11 -7.36
CA LEU A 545 29.06 -7.72 -6.04
C LEU A 545 30.52 -8.11 -5.76
N LEU A 546 31.39 -8.18 -6.78
CA LEU A 546 32.81 -8.51 -6.62
C LEU A 546 33.68 -7.61 -7.52
N PRO A 547 34.48 -6.68 -6.97
CA PRO A 547 35.34 -5.83 -7.77
C PRO A 547 36.43 -6.67 -8.47
N LEU A 548 36.66 -6.38 -9.75
CA LEU A 548 37.54 -7.15 -10.63
C LEU A 548 38.97 -7.40 -10.08
N PRO A 549 39.70 -6.42 -9.49
CA PRO A 549 41.08 -6.65 -9.05
C PRO A 549 41.20 -7.63 -7.88
N GLU A 550 40.23 -7.68 -6.97
CA GLU A 550 40.26 -8.68 -5.88
C GLU A 550 39.80 -10.05 -6.39
N ALA A 551 38.74 -10.09 -7.21
CA ALA A 551 38.20 -11.32 -7.77
C ALA A 551 39.22 -12.09 -8.63
N ALA A 552 40.17 -11.39 -9.25
CA ALA A 552 41.21 -11.97 -10.11
C ALA A 552 42.09 -13.05 -9.43
N HIS A 553 42.27 -12.95 -8.11
CA HIS A 553 43.19 -13.77 -7.32
C HIS A 553 42.49 -14.89 -6.50
N LEU A 554 41.16 -14.94 -6.49
CA LEU A 554 40.40 -15.89 -5.69
C LEU A 554 40.36 -17.29 -6.31
N SER A 555 40.50 -18.32 -5.47
CA SER A 555 40.23 -19.70 -5.85
C SER A 555 38.73 -19.93 -6.15
N THR A 556 38.41 -21.00 -6.87
CA THR A 556 37.04 -21.40 -7.18
C THR A 556 36.16 -21.49 -5.92
N CYS A 557 36.68 -22.06 -4.82
CA CYS A 557 35.91 -22.15 -3.58
C CYS A 557 35.75 -20.78 -2.87
N GLN A 558 36.79 -19.94 -2.85
CA GLN A 558 36.69 -18.59 -2.30
C GLN A 558 35.70 -17.71 -3.08
N LEU A 559 35.75 -17.77 -4.41
CA LEU A 559 34.89 -17.01 -5.32
C LEU A 559 33.40 -17.35 -5.11
N ASN A 560 33.06 -18.64 -5.16
CA ASN A 560 31.67 -19.08 -5.00
C ASN A 560 31.17 -18.89 -3.55
N ASN A 561 32.01 -19.04 -2.53
CA ASN A 561 31.63 -18.77 -1.14
C ASN A 561 31.29 -17.29 -0.89
N ARG A 562 31.96 -16.35 -1.58
CA ARG A 562 31.61 -14.92 -1.51
C ARG A 562 30.32 -14.58 -2.25
N LEU A 563 29.97 -15.33 -3.29
CA LEU A 563 28.70 -15.18 -4.02
C LEU A 563 27.51 -15.90 -3.34
N ALA A 564 27.80 -16.86 -2.45
CA ALA A 564 26.81 -17.78 -1.88
C ALA A 564 25.68 -17.11 -1.09
N TRP A 565 25.97 -15.97 -0.46
CA TRP A 565 24.95 -15.13 0.18
C TRP A 565 25.18 -13.66 -0.16
N SER A 566 24.10 -12.98 -0.57
CA SER A 566 24.07 -11.51 -0.71
C SER A 566 22.71 -10.99 -0.29
N TRP A 567 22.60 -9.68 -0.06
CA TRP A 567 21.35 -9.03 0.32
C TRP A 567 21.17 -7.71 -0.42
N LEU A 568 19.95 -7.20 -0.38
CA LEU A 568 19.61 -5.83 -0.77
C LEU A 568 18.44 -5.33 0.08
N CYS A 569 18.33 -4.01 0.22
CA CYS A 569 17.18 -3.34 0.80
C CYS A 569 16.54 -2.43 -0.27
N LEU A 570 15.25 -2.65 -0.57
CA LEU A 570 14.46 -1.69 -1.35
C LEU A 570 13.70 -0.78 -0.40
N LEU A 571 14.01 0.52 -0.46
CA LEU A 571 13.22 1.57 0.17
C LEU A 571 11.90 1.82 -0.60
N PRO A 572 10.89 2.47 -0.01
CA PRO A 572 9.59 2.68 -0.65
C PRO A 572 9.68 3.53 -1.93
N SER A 573 10.71 4.38 -2.01
CA SER A 573 11.12 5.20 -3.16
C SER A 573 11.75 4.41 -4.32
N ALA A 574 12.13 3.15 -4.13
CA ALA A 574 12.53 2.27 -5.23
C ALA A 574 11.33 1.78 -6.05
N PHE A 575 10.11 1.81 -5.49
CA PHE A 575 8.87 1.45 -6.18
C PHE A 575 8.20 2.67 -6.80
N HIS A 576 7.57 2.50 -7.97
CA HIS A 576 7.02 3.62 -8.71
C HIS A 576 5.66 3.33 -9.37
N PRO A 577 4.55 3.94 -8.90
CA PRO A 577 4.50 4.94 -7.81
C PRO A 577 4.97 4.36 -6.48
N ALA A 578 5.49 5.23 -5.60
CA ALA A 578 5.88 4.87 -4.24
C ALA A 578 4.75 4.10 -3.56
N LYS A 579 5.09 3.00 -2.90
CA LYS A 579 4.11 2.05 -2.35
C LYS A 579 4.02 2.24 -0.85
N ALA A 580 2.79 2.29 -0.33
CA ALA A 580 2.52 2.03 1.07
C ALA A 580 2.39 0.51 1.28
N LEU A 581 2.93 0.02 2.40
CA LEU A 581 2.76 -1.36 2.87
C LEU A 581 1.49 -1.42 3.74
N VAL A 582 0.58 -2.33 3.41
CA VAL A 582 -0.69 -2.53 4.13
C VAL A 582 -0.98 -4.01 4.28
N GLY A 583 -1.34 -4.45 5.50
CA GLY A 583 -1.77 -5.82 5.79
C GLY A 583 -2.22 -5.99 7.24
N VAL A 584 -2.86 -7.11 7.56
CA VAL A 584 -3.22 -7.48 8.94
C VAL A 584 -2.06 -8.22 9.59
N LEU A 585 -1.69 -7.85 10.82
CA LEU A 585 -0.64 -8.54 11.57
C LEU A 585 -1.15 -9.88 12.10
N VAL A 586 -0.44 -10.96 11.79
CA VAL A 586 -0.77 -12.34 12.21
C VAL A 586 0.47 -13.01 12.78
N ALA A 587 0.34 -13.56 13.99
CA ALA A 587 1.35 -14.44 14.58
C ALA A 587 1.12 -15.88 14.13
N SER A 588 2.14 -16.53 13.55
CA SER A 588 2.00 -17.87 12.98
C SER A 588 2.08 -18.96 14.05
N SER A 589 0.93 -19.50 14.47
CA SER A 589 0.83 -20.66 15.37
C SER A 589 1.65 -21.89 14.97
N HIS A 590 1.97 -22.06 13.69
CA HIS A 590 2.77 -23.19 13.18
C HIS A 590 4.29 -22.93 13.08
N LYS A 591 4.73 -21.68 13.22
CA LYS A 591 6.14 -21.26 12.95
C LYS A 591 6.72 -20.29 13.97
N GLY A 592 5.89 -19.74 14.85
CA GLY A 592 6.27 -18.74 15.87
C GLY A 592 6.66 -17.37 15.32
N CYS A 593 6.59 -17.12 14.01
CA CYS A 593 7.00 -15.86 13.40
C CYS A 593 5.83 -14.93 13.07
N LEU A 594 6.11 -13.62 13.01
CA LEU A 594 5.15 -12.60 12.59
C LEU A 594 5.05 -12.50 11.06
N GLN A 595 3.83 -12.23 10.59
CA GLN A 595 3.53 -11.96 9.18
C GLN A 595 2.51 -10.83 9.02
N LEU A 596 2.68 -10.00 7.99
CA LEU A 596 1.60 -9.18 7.44
C LEU A 596 0.86 -9.99 6.37
N ARG A 597 -0.47 -10.05 6.46
CA ARG A 597 -1.32 -10.85 5.58
C ARG A 597 -2.42 -10.01 4.92
N ASP A 598 -2.69 -10.28 3.66
CA ASP A 598 -3.90 -9.87 2.95
C ASP A 598 -4.54 -11.09 2.25
N GLN A 599 -5.52 -10.88 1.36
CA GLN A 599 -6.14 -12.01 0.64
C GLN A 599 -5.30 -12.59 -0.51
N SER A 600 -4.20 -11.94 -0.90
CA SER A 600 -3.27 -12.43 -1.93
C SER A 600 -2.13 -13.28 -1.38
N GLY A 601 -1.73 -13.07 -0.12
CA GLY A 601 -0.69 -13.86 0.53
C GLY A 601 -0.26 -13.30 1.89
N SER A 602 0.92 -13.70 2.36
CA SER A 602 1.56 -13.11 3.53
C SER A 602 3.06 -12.89 3.32
N LEU A 603 3.58 -11.83 3.94
CA LEU A 603 5.00 -11.51 4.01
C LEU A 603 5.45 -11.60 5.46
N SER A 604 6.58 -12.26 5.71
CA SER A 604 7.23 -12.20 7.02
C SER A 604 7.73 -10.79 7.31
N CYS A 605 7.60 -10.37 8.57
CA CYS A 605 7.92 -9.03 9.02
C CYS A 605 8.75 -9.08 10.31
N LEU A 606 9.74 -8.18 10.40
CA LEU A 606 10.42 -7.84 11.65
C LEU A 606 9.91 -6.46 12.06
N LEU A 607 9.33 -6.37 13.25
CA LEU A 607 8.82 -5.12 13.82
C LEU A 607 9.59 -4.77 15.08
N LEU A 608 9.94 -3.50 15.20
CA LEU A 608 10.40 -2.89 16.45
C LEU A 608 9.38 -1.84 16.86
N ALA A 609 9.18 -1.63 18.17
CA ALA A 609 8.31 -0.57 18.66
C ALA A 609 8.94 0.80 18.31
N LYS A 610 10.23 0.94 18.61
CA LYS A 610 11.10 2.10 18.35
C LYS A 610 12.54 1.65 18.10
N HIS A 611 13.45 2.59 17.84
CA HIS A 611 14.90 2.27 17.87
C HIS A 611 15.29 1.58 19.19
N SER A 612 15.98 0.44 19.09
CA SER A 612 16.39 -0.44 20.21
C SER A 612 15.25 -0.95 21.13
N GLN A 613 13.97 -0.79 20.77
CA GLN A 613 12.84 -1.30 21.56
C GLN A 613 12.08 -2.40 20.80
N PRO A 614 12.03 -3.65 21.29
CA PRO A 614 11.34 -4.74 20.60
C PRO A 614 9.81 -4.60 20.65
N LEU A 615 9.11 -5.36 19.81
CA LEU A 615 7.66 -5.50 19.88
C LEU A 615 7.27 -6.44 21.04
N THR A 616 6.66 -5.87 22.09
CA THR A 616 6.21 -6.58 23.29
C THR A 616 4.69 -6.75 23.41
N ASP A 617 3.89 -5.99 22.65
CA ASP A 617 2.42 -5.97 22.78
C ASP A 617 1.71 -7.03 21.90
N PRO A 618 1.06 -8.05 22.50
CA PRO A 618 0.29 -9.06 21.77
C PRO A 618 -1.08 -8.56 21.25
N GLN A 619 -1.62 -7.44 21.75
CA GLN A 619 -2.94 -6.93 21.34
C GLN A 619 -2.97 -6.49 19.87
N LEU A 620 -1.80 -6.25 19.28
CA LEU A 620 -1.64 -5.90 17.86
C LEU A 620 -1.96 -7.07 16.90
N VAL A 621 -2.08 -8.32 17.38
CA VAL A 621 -2.48 -9.45 16.54
C VAL A 621 -3.93 -9.30 16.07
N GLY A 622 -4.13 -9.29 14.74
CA GLY A 622 -5.41 -9.02 14.11
C GLY A 622 -5.69 -7.53 13.85
N CYS A 623 -4.81 -6.61 14.28
CA CYS A 623 -4.86 -5.23 13.84
C CYS A 623 -4.33 -5.08 12.41
N LEU A 624 -4.85 -4.08 11.70
CA LEU A 624 -4.44 -3.72 10.34
C LEU A 624 -3.38 -2.62 10.43
N ILE A 625 -2.21 -2.89 9.83
CA ILE A 625 -1.04 -2.00 9.87
C ILE A 625 -0.83 -1.39 8.48
N ARG A 626 -0.58 -0.08 8.46
CA ARG A 626 -0.25 0.73 7.27
C ARG A 626 1.04 1.51 7.54
N THR A 627 2.06 1.36 6.70
CA THR A 627 3.27 2.21 6.75
C THR A 627 3.71 2.67 5.36
N GLU A 628 4.19 3.91 5.28
CA GLU A 628 4.87 4.47 4.11
C GLU A 628 6.41 4.44 4.26
N LYS A 629 6.92 4.09 5.45
CA LYS A 629 8.35 3.91 5.75
C LYS A 629 8.61 2.45 6.12
N PHE A 630 9.15 1.68 5.19
CA PHE A 630 9.57 0.30 5.43
C PHE A 630 10.77 -0.04 4.54
N GLN A 631 11.52 -1.06 4.96
CA GLN A 631 12.58 -1.67 4.18
C GLN A 631 12.08 -3.03 3.68
N LEU A 632 12.08 -3.26 2.36
CA LEU A 632 11.88 -4.59 1.80
C LEU A 632 13.25 -5.25 1.61
N VAL A 633 13.60 -6.17 2.50
CA VAL A 633 14.84 -6.94 2.44
C VAL A 633 14.65 -8.14 1.52
N VAL A 634 15.61 -8.35 0.62
CA VAL A 634 15.74 -9.59 -0.15
C VAL A 634 17.12 -10.17 0.10
N GLU A 635 17.19 -11.20 0.94
CA GLU A 635 18.37 -12.06 1.02
C GLU A 635 18.37 -13.07 -0.12
N ARG A 636 19.53 -13.34 -0.71
CA ARG A 636 19.75 -14.31 -1.79
C ARG A 636 20.68 -15.42 -1.31
N ASP A 637 20.25 -16.67 -1.41
CA ASP A 637 21.05 -17.91 -1.30
C ASP A 637 21.32 -18.40 -2.73
N VAL A 638 22.59 -18.39 -3.14
CA VAL A 638 23.02 -18.68 -4.53
C VAL A 638 24.05 -19.80 -4.53
N ARG A 639 23.64 -21.02 -4.90
CA ARG A 639 24.60 -22.09 -5.18
C ARG A 639 25.13 -21.91 -6.60
N SER A 640 26.39 -21.52 -6.71
CA SER A 640 27.11 -21.35 -7.97
C SER A 640 28.39 -22.19 -8.02
N ASN A 641 28.92 -22.39 -9.23
CA ASN A 641 30.17 -23.13 -9.49
C ASN A 641 31.04 -22.45 -10.56
N PHE A 642 31.16 -21.12 -10.53
CA PHE A 642 32.03 -20.34 -11.41
C PHE A 642 33.49 -20.81 -11.25
N PRO A 643 34.17 -21.26 -12.32
CA PRO A 643 35.53 -21.81 -12.20
C PRO A 643 36.59 -20.73 -11.97
N SER A 644 36.41 -19.52 -12.52
CA SER A 644 37.22 -18.32 -12.23
C SER A 644 36.39 -17.03 -12.33
N TRP A 645 37.05 -15.89 -12.15
CA TRP A 645 36.45 -14.55 -12.30
C TRP A 645 35.99 -14.24 -13.74
N LYS A 646 36.58 -14.88 -14.75
CA LYS A 646 36.29 -14.62 -16.16
C LYS A 646 34.86 -15.01 -16.53
N GLU A 647 34.35 -16.06 -15.89
CA GLU A 647 33.03 -16.63 -16.14
C GLU A 647 31.90 -15.89 -15.40
N LEU A 648 32.18 -14.87 -14.58
CA LEU A 648 31.16 -14.14 -13.79
C LEU A 648 30.07 -13.45 -14.64
N GLY A 649 30.34 -13.22 -15.93
CA GLY A 649 29.33 -12.73 -16.89
C GLY A 649 28.44 -13.81 -17.51
N MET A 650 28.64 -15.09 -17.19
CA MET A 650 27.98 -16.22 -17.83
C MET A 650 26.96 -16.88 -16.89
N THR A 651 25.70 -16.91 -17.29
CA THR A 651 24.58 -17.41 -16.46
C THR A 651 24.61 -18.93 -16.19
N GLY A 652 25.38 -19.71 -16.96
CA GLY A 652 25.41 -21.17 -16.88
C GLY A 652 26.03 -21.78 -15.61
N PHE A 653 26.66 -20.96 -14.75
CA PHE A 653 27.33 -21.43 -13.52
C PHE A 653 26.51 -21.20 -12.23
N ILE A 654 25.22 -20.87 -12.35
CA ILE A 654 24.30 -20.75 -11.21
C ILE A 654 23.40 -21.99 -11.17
N GLN A 655 23.67 -22.88 -10.21
CA GLN A 655 22.95 -24.16 -10.06
C GLN A 655 21.61 -23.99 -9.33
N LYS A 656 21.55 -23.07 -8.36
CA LYS A 656 20.34 -22.79 -7.58
C LYS A 656 20.34 -21.35 -7.09
N GLN A 657 19.20 -20.69 -7.20
CA GLN A 657 18.94 -19.39 -6.59
C GLN A 657 17.68 -19.47 -5.73
N GLN A 658 17.72 -18.94 -4.51
CA GLN A 658 16.57 -18.81 -3.62
C GLN A 658 16.59 -17.44 -2.95
N SER A 659 15.42 -16.83 -2.77
CA SER A 659 15.28 -15.51 -2.13
C SER A 659 14.42 -15.57 -0.88
N ARG A 660 14.92 -15.06 0.25
CA ARG A 660 14.13 -14.82 1.48
C ARG A 660 13.71 -13.35 1.49
N VAL A 661 12.45 -13.10 1.19
CA VAL A 661 11.85 -11.75 1.14
C VAL A 661 11.12 -11.47 2.45
N TYR A 662 11.41 -10.33 3.08
CA TYR A 662 10.72 -9.87 4.30
C TYR A 662 10.75 -8.34 4.41
N VAL A 663 9.91 -7.81 5.30
CA VAL A 663 9.83 -6.36 5.57
C VAL A 663 10.37 -6.03 6.96
N GLN A 664 10.98 -4.86 7.11
CA GLN A 664 11.40 -4.28 8.39
C GLN A 664 10.86 -2.85 8.51
N PHE A 665 10.27 -2.50 9.66
CA PHE A 665 9.80 -1.14 9.96
C PHE A 665 9.59 -0.93 11.47
N PHE A 666 9.53 0.34 11.90
CA PHE A 666 9.16 0.73 13.26
C PHE A 666 7.66 0.95 13.37
N LEU A 667 7.06 0.60 14.51
CA LEU A 667 5.64 0.86 14.78
C LEU A 667 5.34 2.35 14.99
N GLU A 668 6.30 3.14 15.49
CA GLU A 668 6.14 4.61 15.59
C GLU A 668 5.98 5.31 14.22
N ASP A 669 6.40 4.66 13.13
CA ASP A 669 6.23 5.11 11.75
C ASP A 669 4.98 4.50 11.05
N ALA A 670 4.17 3.73 11.77
CA ALA A 670 3.04 2.99 11.22
C ALA A 670 1.69 3.41 11.82
N LEU A 671 0.68 3.54 10.96
CA LEU A 671 -0.71 3.67 11.38
C LEU A 671 -1.29 2.28 11.67
N ILE A 672 -1.73 2.07 12.91
CA ILE A 672 -2.36 0.84 13.40
C ILE A 672 -3.86 1.09 13.53
N LEU A 673 -4.69 0.24 12.93
CA LEU A 673 -6.16 0.32 13.01
C LEU A 673 -6.74 -1.03 13.48
N PRO A 674 -7.54 -1.08 14.56
CA PRO A 674 -8.21 -2.30 14.97
C PRO A 674 -9.29 -2.69 13.96
N VAL A 675 -9.40 -3.98 13.64
CA VAL A 675 -10.41 -4.50 12.70
C VAL A 675 -11.73 -4.71 13.47
N PRO A 676 -12.82 -3.97 13.18
CA PRO A 676 -14.07 -4.09 13.91
C PRO A 676 -14.75 -5.43 13.61
N ARG A 677 -14.79 -6.32 14.61
CA ARG A 677 -15.42 -7.63 14.51
C ARG A 677 -16.89 -7.50 14.11
N SER A 678 -17.32 -8.26 13.11
CA SER A 678 -18.73 -8.33 12.74
C SER A 678 -19.51 -9.11 13.80
N PHE A 679 -20.41 -8.46 14.52
CA PHE A 679 -21.42 -9.16 15.31
C PHE A 679 -22.21 -10.11 14.42
N HIS A 680 -22.11 -11.40 14.71
CA HIS A 680 -22.87 -12.45 14.04
C HIS A 680 -24.22 -12.63 14.74
N HIS A 681 -25.26 -11.94 14.26
CA HIS A 681 -26.61 -12.47 14.39
C HIS A 681 -26.74 -13.68 13.45
N SER A 682 -26.21 -14.82 13.88
CA SER A 682 -26.43 -16.12 13.25
C SER A 682 -27.90 -16.50 13.43
N SER A 683 -28.60 -16.75 12.33
CA SER A 683 -30.02 -17.09 12.31
C SER A 683 -30.27 -18.53 12.76
N SER A 684 -30.20 -18.77 14.07
CA SER A 684 -30.99 -19.82 14.74
C SER A 684 -32.38 -19.28 15.06
N SER A 685 -33.38 -20.17 15.14
CA SER A 685 -34.78 -19.79 15.41
C SER A 685 -34.95 -19.09 16.76
N PRO A 686 -35.92 -18.17 16.90
CA PRO A 686 -36.29 -17.61 18.19
C PRO A 686 -37.03 -18.67 19.02
N GLN A 687 -36.30 -19.42 19.83
CA GLN A 687 -36.90 -20.14 20.95
C GLN A 687 -36.78 -19.29 22.21
N THR A 688 -37.94 -18.89 22.72
CA THR A 688 -38.25 -18.40 24.07
C THR A 688 -37.18 -17.55 24.75
N GLU A 689 -37.47 -16.25 24.89
CA GLU A 689 -36.74 -15.36 25.79
C GLU A 689 -36.79 -15.89 27.24
N SER A 690 -35.71 -16.55 27.67
CA SER A 690 -35.43 -16.72 29.09
C SER A 690 -34.70 -15.46 29.57
N THR A 691 -35.23 -14.79 30.58
CA THR A 691 -34.59 -13.65 31.24
C THR A 691 -33.39 -14.12 32.07
N GLY A 692 -32.30 -14.46 31.39
CA GLY A 692 -31.01 -14.78 31.97
C GLY A 692 -30.08 -13.57 31.89
N VAL A 693 -29.61 -13.10 33.05
CA VAL A 693 -28.59 -12.04 33.15
C VAL A 693 -27.32 -12.47 32.41
N GLU A 694 -26.66 -11.55 31.68
CA GLU A 694 -25.32 -11.81 31.14
C GLU A 694 -24.36 -12.14 32.28
N GLY A 695 -24.02 -13.43 32.41
CA GLY A 695 -23.09 -13.91 33.43
C GLY A 695 -21.71 -13.28 33.24
N PRO A 696 -21.01 -12.88 34.32
CA PRO A 696 -19.69 -12.27 34.21
C PRO A 696 -18.73 -13.21 33.49
N HIS A 697 -17.88 -12.66 32.62
CA HIS A 697 -16.89 -13.43 31.86
C HIS A 697 -15.92 -14.16 32.80
N ILE A 698 -16.17 -15.45 33.05
CA ILE A 698 -15.36 -16.23 33.99
C ILE A 698 -13.98 -16.50 33.40
N GLY A 699 -12.95 -16.20 34.19
CA GLY A 699 -11.56 -16.45 33.85
C GLY A 699 -10.63 -16.12 35.02
N GLN A 700 -9.41 -16.64 34.94
CA GLN A 700 -8.33 -16.44 35.91
C GLN A 700 -7.13 -15.82 35.23
N SER A 701 -6.34 -15.02 35.95
CA SER A 701 -5.06 -14.52 35.46
C SER A 701 -3.97 -14.55 36.51
N ARG A 702 -2.71 -14.45 36.07
CA ARG A 702 -1.54 -14.33 36.94
C ARG A 702 -0.43 -13.52 36.26
N LEU A 703 0.21 -12.63 37.02
CA LEU A 703 1.32 -11.79 36.56
C LEU A 703 2.66 -12.49 36.73
N PHE A 704 3.50 -12.46 35.69
CA PHE A 704 4.88 -12.93 35.76
C PHE A 704 5.87 -11.92 35.15
N LEU A 705 7.05 -11.82 35.75
CA LEU A 705 8.22 -11.18 35.18
C LEU A 705 8.98 -12.21 34.34
N LEU A 706 9.29 -11.91 33.08
CA LEU A 706 10.08 -12.79 32.22
C LEU A 706 11.58 -12.53 32.41
N SER A 707 12.32 -13.55 32.82
CA SER A 707 13.76 -13.49 33.09
C SER A 707 14.61 -14.03 31.94
N HIS A 708 14.16 -15.07 31.24
CA HIS A 708 14.86 -15.69 30.09
C HIS A 708 13.87 -16.27 29.08
N LYS A 709 14.21 -16.27 27.79
CA LYS A 709 13.47 -16.94 26.70
C LYS A 709 14.40 -17.84 25.91
N GLU A 710 14.07 -19.13 25.86
CA GLU A 710 14.79 -20.11 25.08
C GLU A 710 14.54 -20.06 23.57
N ALA A 711 15.49 -20.56 22.79
CA ALA A 711 15.41 -20.56 21.33
C ALA A 711 14.22 -21.40 20.82
N LEU A 712 13.54 -20.93 19.76
CA LEU A 712 12.46 -21.68 19.10
C LEU A 712 13.03 -22.75 18.17
N MET A 713 12.93 -24.02 18.57
CA MET A 713 13.50 -25.16 17.83
C MET A 713 12.70 -26.45 18.07
N LYS A 714 13.00 -27.52 17.32
CA LYS A 714 12.42 -28.83 17.57
C LYS A 714 13.13 -29.47 18.77
N ARG A 715 12.39 -29.76 19.84
CA ARG A 715 12.91 -30.44 21.04
C ARG A 715 12.34 -31.85 21.18
N ASN A 716 13.10 -32.70 21.87
CA ASN A 716 12.65 -34.00 22.35
C ASN A 716 11.89 -33.81 23.67
N PHE A 717 10.92 -34.69 23.93
CA PHE A 717 10.04 -34.61 25.10
C PHE A 717 10.11 -35.90 25.91
N CYS A 718 9.97 -35.80 27.23
CA CYS A 718 9.89 -36.95 28.13
C CYS A 718 8.67 -37.82 27.78
N ALA A 719 8.79 -39.13 27.99
CA ALA A 719 7.63 -40.02 27.99
C ALA A 719 6.70 -39.65 29.15
N SER A 720 5.40 -39.62 28.91
CA SER A 720 4.39 -39.38 29.94
C SER A 720 4.25 -40.61 30.84
N SER A 721 4.49 -40.44 32.14
CA SER A 721 4.35 -41.50 33.14
C SER A 721 2.95 -42.14 33.07
N GLY A 722 2.88 -43.42 32.72
CA GLY A 722 1.63 -44.19 32.61
C GLY A 722 1.08 -44.43 31.20
N ALA A 723 1.70 -43.90 30.13
CA ALA A 723 1.29 -44.18 28.74
C ALA A 723 2.11 -45.30 28.08
N THR A 724 1.53 -45.97 27.07
CA THR A 724 2.20 -47.01 26.28
C THR A 724 3.37 -46.48 25.44
N SER A 725 4.25 -47.40 25.00
CA SER A 725 5.63 -47.18 24.49
C SER A 725 5.80 -46.38 23.17
N ALA A 726 4.94 -45.40 22.89
CA ALA A 726 5.07 -44.52 21.74
C ALA A 726 6.02 -43.35 22.05
N LEU A 727 7.23 -43.37 21.46
CA LEU A 727 8.23 -42.32 21.65
C LEU A 727 7.67 -40.93 21.21
N PRO A 728 7.73 -39.88 22.05
CA PRO A 728 7.20 -38.56 21.71
C PRO A 728 7.89 -37.97 20.46
N LYS A 729 7.10 -37.62 19.44
CA LYS A 729 7.61 -37.00 18.21
C LYS A 729 8.30 -35.65 18.53
N PRO A 730 9.52 -35.38 18.02
CA PRO A 730 10.20 -34.11 18.21
C PRO A 730 9.34 -32.95 17.70
N THR A 731 9.00 -32.03 18.60
CA THR A 731 7.97 -31.00 18.37
C THR A 731 8.60 -29.61 18.44
N LEU A 732 8.15 -28.69 17.58
CA LEU A 732 8.58 -27.29 17.62
C LEU A 732 8.08 -26.63 18.91
N SER A 733 9.01 -26.15 19.75
CA SER A 733 8.69 -25.56 21.04
C SER A 733 9.74 -24.55 21.49
N PHE A 734 9.36 -23.71 22.44
CA PHE A 734 10.27 -22.93 23.26
C PHE A 734 9.78 -22.93 24.72
N HIS A 735 10.60 -22.44 25.63
CA HIS A 735 10.17 -22.18 27.01
C HIS A 735 10.74 -20.86 27.51
N VAL A 736 10.21 -20.35 28.61
CA VAL A 736 10.71 -19.14 29.28
C VAL A 736 10.88 -19.43 30.76
N SER A 737 11.85 -18.77 31.41
CA SER A 737 11.92 -18.72 32.86
C SER A 737 11.49 -17.34 33.35
N GLY A 738 10.88 -17.30 34.53
CA GLY A 738 10.39 -16.08 35.14
C GLY A 738 9.94 -16.31 36.58
N CYS A 739 9.49 -15.25 37.23
CA CYS A 739 8.93 -15.29 38.58
C CYS A 739 7.48 -14.81 38.56
N TRP A 740 6.59 -15.51 39.27
CA TRP A 740 5.25 -14.99 39.54
C TRP A 740 5.33 -13.78 40.47
N LEU A 741 4.60 -12.70 40.16
CA LEU A 741 4.56 -11.47 40.97
C LEU A 741 3.42 -11.44 42.01
N GLY A 742 2.62 -12.51 42.07
CA GLY A 742 1.49 -12.64 42.99
C GLY A 742 0.77 -13.99 42.85
N GLY A 743 -0.30 -14.16 43.61
CA GLY A 743 -1.23 -15.28 43.42
C GLY A 743 -2.17 -15.09 42.22
N THR A 744 -3.08 -16.05 42.04
CA THR A 744 -4.08 -16.00 40.96
C THR A 744 -5.09 -14.87 41.22
N GLN A 745 -5.41 -14.09 40.20
CA GLN A 745 -6.50 -13.10 40.23
C GLN A 745 -7.72 -13.65 39.46
N ARG A 746 -8.92 -13.34 39.94
CA ARG A 746 -10.20 -13.70 39.28
C ARG A 746 -10.72 -12.51 38.48
N LYS A 747 -11.42 -12.77 37.37
CA LYS A 747 -11.97 -11.69 36.55
C LYS A 747 -13.19 -11.05 37.21
N GLU A 748 -13.14 -9.72 37.39
CA GLU A 748 -14.18 -8.94 38.05
C GLU A 748 -14.59 -7.77 37.14
N GLY A 749 -15.75 -7.92 36.47
CA GLY A 749 -16.21 -6.99 35.44
C GLY A 749 -15.22 -6.88 34.27
N THR A 750 -14.69 -5.68 34.04
CA THR A 750 -13.64 -5.41 33.05
C THR A 750 -12.23 -5.60 33.59
N GLY A 751 -12.06 -5.79 34.90
CA GLY A 751 -10.76 -5.84 35.58
C GLY A 751 -10.45 -7.17 36.25
N TRP A 752 -9.51 -7.12 37.19
CA TRP A 752 -9.00 -8.27 37.93
C TRP A 752 -9.12 -8.01 39.44
N GLY A 753 -9.76 -8.94 40.15
CA GLY A 753 -9.90 -8.91 41.61
C GLY A 753 -8.56 -9.06 42.35
N PRO A 754 -8.56 -8.99 43.69
CA PRO A 754 -7.34 -9.15 44.48
C PRO A 754 -6.66 -10.51 44.22
N PRO A 755 -5.31 -10.57 44.24
CA PRO A 755 -4.60 -11.83 44.09
C PRO A 755 -4.82 -12.72 45.32
N GLU A 756 -5.04 -14.01 45.08
CA GLU A 756 -5.11 -15.03 46.13
C GLU A 756 -3.81 -15.05 46.97
N PRO A 757 -3.87 -15.15 48.31
CA PRO A 757 -2.68 -15.08 49.15
C PRO A 757 -1.76 -16.29 48.92
N LEU A 758 -0.47 -16.02 48.78
CA LEU A 758 0.56 -17.05 48.68
C LEU A 758 0.75 -17.76 50.03
N THR A 759 0.81 -19.09 50.02
CA THR A 759 1.13 -19.88 51.21
C THR A 759 2.64 -19.88 51.50
N ASP A 760 2.97 -19.76 52.79
CA ASP A 760 4.32 -19.44 53.32
C ASP A 760 5.42 -20.46 52.96
N GLU A 761 5.04 -21.66 52.52
CA GLU A 761 5.97 -22.73 52.16
C GLU A 761 6.57 -22.55 50.75
N SER A 762 5.95 -21.74 49.88
CA SER A 762 6.29 -21.58 48.46
C SER A 762 7.45 -20.60 48.18
N LYS A 763 8.59 -20.79 48.86
CA LYS A 763 9.75 -19.88 48.83
C LYS A 763 10.46 -19.70 47.49
N ASP A 764 10.17 -20.52 46.47
CA ASP A 764 10.71 -20.34 45.13
C ASP A 764 9.61 -20.06 44.09
N GLN A 765 9.35 -18.77 43.83
CA GLN A 765 8.34 -18.31 42.86
C GLN A 765 8.76 -18.48 41.39
N LYS A 766 9.93 -19.09 41.12
CA LYS A 766 10.45 -19.37 39.78
C LYS A 766 9.60 -20.41 39.05
N VAL A 767 9.21 -20.11 37.82
CA VAL A 767 8.43 -20.99 36.96
C VAL A 767 9.07 -21.12 35.58
N LEU A 768 9.00 -22.32 35.00
CA LEU A 768 9.30 -22.59 33.59
C LEU A 768 8.00 -22.78 32.82
N LEU A 769 7.71 -21.88 31.88
CA LEU A 769 6.50 -21.92 31.06
C LEU A 769 6.83 -22.49 29.67
N ILE A 770 6.21 -23.61 29.33
CA ILE A 770 6.49 -24.40 28.12
C ILE A 770 5.46 -24.08 27.04
N PHE A 771 5.92 -23.66 25.87
CA PHE A 771 5.10 -23.33 24.71
C PHE A 771 5.31 -24.36 23.60
N LEU A 772 4.24 -25.09 23.27
CA LEU A 772 4.17 -26.08 22.19
C LEU A 772 2.81 -25.95 21.50
N GLY A 773 2.62 -26.61 20.35
CA GLY A 773 1.34 -26.52 19.63
C GLY A 773 1.10 -25.11 19.09
N SER A 774 -0.11 -24.57 19.23
CA SER A 774 -0.46 -23.24 18.74
C SER A 774 0.03 -22.10 19.65
N SER A 775 0.31 -22.39 20.93
CA SER A 775 0.93 -21.46 21.90
C SER A 775 2.30 -20.91 21.43
N VAL A 776 2.95 -21.59 20.47
CA VAL A 776 4.18 -21.13 19.81
C VAL A 776 4.02 -19.74 19.17
N ARG A 777 2.78 -19.30 18.87
CA ARG A 777 2.46 -17.93 18.39
C ARG A 777 3.03 -16.79 19.24
N TRP A 778 3.27 -17.01 20.53
CA TRP A 778 3.69 -15.97 21.47
C TRP A 778 5.19 -15.64 21.43
N PHE A 779 6.01 -16.41 20.69
CA PHE A 779 7.48 -16.31 20.71
C PHE A 779 8.04 -14.90 20.46
N GLU A 780 7.47 -14.14 19.52
CA GLU A 780 8.00 -12.84 19.06
C GLU A 780 7.61 -11.66 19.98
N PHE A 781 6.61 -11.85 20.87
CA PHE A 781 6.14 -10.83 21.82
C PHE A 781 6.84 -10.92 23.17
N LEU A 782 7.42 -12.08 23.49
CA LEU A 782 8.03 -12.35 24.80
C LEU A 782 9.50 -11.91 24.81
N HIS A 783 9.82 -10.92 25.63
CA HIS A 783 11.16 -10.36 25.82
C HIS A 783 11.50 -10.25 27.32
N PRO A 784 12.75 -10.50 27.75
CA PRO A 784 13.14 -10.40 29.16
C PRO A 784 13.02 -8.99 29.74
N GLY A 785 12.89 -8.90 31.06
CA GLY A 785 12.70 -7.63 31.79
C GLY A 785 11.31 -7.02 31.64
N GLN A 786 10.39 -7.70 30.96
CA GLN A 786 8.98 -7.28 30.80
C GLN A 786 8.06 -8.08 31.72
N VAL A 787 6.98 -7.44 32.16
CA VAL A 787 5.92 -8.05 32.96
C VAL A 787 4.73 -8.36 32.05
N TYR A 788 4.26 -9.60 32.11
CA TYR A 788 3.12 -10.08 31.34
C TYR A 788 2.08 -10.72 32.25
N ARG A 789 0.82 -10.64 31.82
CA ARG A 789 -0.32 -11.30 32.44
C ARG A 789 -0.72 -12.49 31.58
N PHE A 790 -0.70 -13.69 32.17
CA PHE A 790 -1.38 -14.85 31.57
C PHE A 790 -2.85 -14.83 31.92
N VAL A 791 -3.72 -15.07 30.94
CA VAL A 791 -5.18 -15.07 31.08
C VAL A 791 -5.73 -16.40 30.56
N ALA A 792 -6.29 -17.19 31.48
CA ALA A 792 -6.95 -18.46 31.21
C ALA A 792 -8.49 -18.24 31.21
N PRO A 793 -9.18 -18.45 30.07
CA PRO A 793 -10.63 -18.35 29.98
C PRO A 793 -11.31 -19.61 30.54
N GLY A 794 -12.46 -19.46 31.21
CA GLY A 794 -13.26 -20.59 31.70
C GLY A 794 -13.55 -20.55 33.20
N PRO A 795 -14.12 -21.63 33.77
CA PRO A 795 -14.47 -21.70 35.19
C PRO A 795 -13.23 -21.61 36.08
N ALA A 796 -13.35 -20.89 37.20
CA ALA A 796 -12.25 -20.68 38.14
C ALA A 796 -11.79 -22.02 38.76
N THR A 797 -10.69 -22.56 38.22
CA THR A 797 -10.15 -23.87 38.56
C THR A 797 -9.12 -23.70 39.68
N PRO A 798 -9.28 -24.35 40.84
CA PRO A 798 -8.29 -24.29 41.92
C PRO A 798 -6.91 -24.76 41.43
N LYS A 799 -5.83 -24.11 41.91
CA LYS A 799 -4.43 -24.46 41.58
C LYS A 799 -4.08 -24.45 40.07
N LEU A 800 -4.84 -23.78 39.18
CA LEU A 800 -4.62 -23.80 37.72
C LEU A 800 -3.21 -23.32 37.29
N PHE A 801 -2.66 -22.31 37.97
CA PHE A 801 -1.30 -21.80 37.73
C PHE A 801 -0.26 -22.39 38.71
N GLU A 802 -0.54 -23.55 39.29
CA GLU A 802 0.38 -24.32 40.12
C GLU A 802 0.68 -25.68 39.49
N VAL A 803 1.86 -26.22 39.76
CA VAL A 803 2.35 -27.47 39.14
C VAL A 803 1.47 -28.67 39.50
N GLU A 804 1.02 -28.73 40.74
CA GLU A 804 0.29 -29.87 41.30
C GLU A 804 -1.18 -29.93 40.87
N GLY A 805 -1.74 -28.81 40.41
CA GLY A 805 -3.17 -28.69 40.09
C GLY A 805 -3.54 -29.11 38.67
N SER A 806 -2.57 -29.17 37.73
CA SER A 806 -2.88 -29.43 36.33
C SER A 806 -3.13 -30.92 36.07
N SER A 807 -4.40 -31.31 35.90
CA SER A 807 -4.85 -32.65 35.50
C SER A 807 -4.47 -33.04 34.05
N CYS A 808 -3.69 -32.20 33.36
CA CYS A 808 -3.26 -32.41 31.98
C CYS A 808 -1.90 -33.13 31.92
N THR A 809 -1.69 -33.97 30.91
CA THR A 809 -0.46 -34.76 30.74
C THR A 809 0.75 -33.87 30.42
N SER A 810 1.48 -33.44 31.45
CA SER A 810 2.60 -32.49 31.35
C SER A 810 3.71 -32.97 30.40
N ARG A 811 3.71 -32.42 29.18
CA ARG A 811 4.70 -32.74 28.13
C ARG A 811 5.95 -31.89 28.34
N ARG A 812 6.82 -32.32 29.26
CA ARG A 812 8.10 -31.65 29.54
C ARG A 812 9.16 -31.95 28.46
N PRO A 813 9.92 -30.94 27.97
CA PRO A 813 11.14 -31.16 27.19
C PRO A 813 12.14 -32.03 27.94
N LEU A 814 12.94 -32.81 27.21
CA LEU A 814 13.92 -33.73 27.80
C LEU A 814 14.99 -32.99 28.64
N GLU A 815 15.35 -31.78 28.22
CA GLU A 815 16.21 -30.83 28.93
C GLU A 815 15.70 -30.50 30.36
N LEU A 816 14.40 -30.62 30.60
CA LEU A 816 13.73 -30.21 31.85
C LEU A 816 13.21 -31.39 32.69
N ALA A 817 13.68 -32.62 32.43
CA ALA A 817 13.15 -33.84 33.05
C ALA A 817 13.16 -33.81 34.59
N GLY A 818 14.20 -33.22 35.20
CA GLY A 818 14.34 -33.07 36.65
C GLY A 818 13.72 -31.80 37.26
N CYS A 819 13.15 -30.89 36.46
CA CYS A 819 12.60 -29.65 36.98
C CYS A 819 11.17 -29.84 37.54
N VAL A 820 10.96 -29.34 38.76
CA VAL A 820 9.67 -29.41 39.47
C VAL A 820 8.75 -28.22 39.20
N SER A 821 9.22 -27.07 38.73
CA SER A 821 8.38 -25.86 38.52
C SER A 821 7.98 -25.62 37.06
N CYS A 822 7.65 -26.69 36.33
CA CYS A 822 7.24 -26.64 34.91
C CYS A 822 5.71 -26.57 34.73
N LEU A 823 5.21 -25.58 33.98
CA LEU A 823 3.81 -25.44 33.58
C LEU A 823 3.69 -25.37 32.04
N THR A 824 2.71 -26.07 31.46
CA THR A 824 2.48 -26.05 29.99
C THR A 824 1.41 -25.02 29.64
N VAL A 825 1.73 -24.09 28.73
CA VAL A 825 0.83 -23.03 28.29
C VAL A 825 -0.18 -23.58 27.28
N GLN A 826 -1.45 -23.66 27.68
CA GLN A 826 -2.53 -24.24 26.88
C GLN A 826 -2.88 -23.37 25.65
N ASP A 827 -3.44 -24.00 24.62
CA ASP A 827 -3.64 -23.38 23.31
C ASP A 827 -4.66 -22.22 23.34
N GLU A 828 -5.63 -22.26 24.25
CA GLU A 828 -6.65 -21.23 24.47
C GLU A 828 -6.20 -20.08 25.39
N TRP A 829 -5.04 -20.19 26.05
CA TRP A 829 -4.56 -19.14 26.94
C TRP A 829 -4.12 -17.90 26.17
N THR A 830 -4.43 -16.74 26.75
CA THR A 830 -4.09 -15.42 26.21
C THR A 830 -3.04 -14.75 27.08
N LEU A 831 -2.33 -13.80 26.48
CA LEU A 831 -1.23 -13.08 27.09
C LEU A 831 -1.44 -11.59 26.86
N GLU A 832 -1.24 -10.80 27.91
CA GLU A 832 -1.40 -9.34 27.91
C GLU A 832 -0.12 -8.71 28.48
N LEU A 833 0.28 -7.54 27.98
CA LEU A 833 1.44 -6.78 28.47
C LEU A 833 0.97 -5.85 29.60
N GLU A 834 1.61 -5.88 30.77
CA GLU A 834 1.22 -5.07 31.93
C GLU A 834 2.10 -3.81 32.02
N SER A 835 1.51 -2.64 31.82
CA SER A 835 2.23 -1.39 31.53
C SER A 835 2.56 -0.53 32.77
N SER A 836 2.99 -1.14 33.87
CA SER A 836 3.27 -0.45 35.15
C SER A 836 4.66 -0.80 35.75
N PRO A 837 5.78 -0.32 35.17
CA PRO A 837 7.13 -0.75 35.58
C PRO A 837 7.64 -0.06 36.85
N ASP A 838 7.16 1.14 37.14
CA ASP A 838 7.88 2.09 38.01
C ASP A 838 7.60 1.93 39.51
N VAL A 839 6.88 0.88 39.91
CA VAL A 839 6.54 0.55 41.30
C VAL A 839 7.56 -0.41 41.96
N LEU A 840 8.34 -1.17 41.17
CA LEU A 840 9.10 -2.33 41.68
C LEU A 840 10.64 -2.19 41.68
N GLY A 841 11.20 -1.07 41.19
CA GLY A 841 12.65 -0.82 41.25
C GLY A 841 13.54 -1.80 40.47
N ILE A 842 12.96 -2.61 39.58
CA ILE A 842 13.66 -3.67 38.83
C ILE A 842 14.61 -3.04 37.79
N PRO A 843 15.88 -3.50 37.67
CA PRO A 843 16.78 -3.06 36.61
C PRO A 843 16.19 -3.32 35.22
N LYS A 844 15.99 -2.26 34.43
CA LYS A 844 15.49 -2.33 33.04
C LYS A 844 16.57 -2.77 32.02
N ALA A 845 17.83 -2.88 32.44
CA ALA A 845 18.95 -3.31 31.61
C ALA A 845 19.12 -4.83 31.64
N LEU A 846 19.37 -5.44 30.47
CA LEU A 846 19.79 -6.82 30.35
C LEU A 846 21.23 -6.98 30.90
N PRO A 847 21.57 -8.11 31.55
CA PRO A 847 22.92 -8.31 32.09
C PRO A 847 23.92 -8.63 30.97
N GLU A 848 24.86 -7.71 30.75
CA GLU A 848 25.98 -7.89 29.83
C GLU A 848 27.20 -8.52 30.52
N SER A 849 27.98 -9.31 29.77
CA SER A 849 29.26 -9.87 30.22
C SER A 849 30.38 -8.84 30.08
N SER A 850 31.22 -8.69 31.10
CA SER A 850 32.39 -7.79 31.03
C SER A 850 33.37 -8.23 29.93
N LEU A 851 34.11 -7.28 29.35
CA LEU A 851 35.18 -7.56 28.38
C LEU A 851 36.23 -8.54 28.93
N THR A 852 36.52 -8.46 30.23
CA THR A 852 37.41 -9.39 30.93
C THR A 852 36.87 -10.82 30.92
N ASN A 853 35.56 -11.02 31.09
CA ASN A 853 34.93 -12.34 31.03
C ASN A 853 34.80 -12.84 29.58
N LEU A 854 34.52 -11.93 28.63
CA LEU A 854 34.48 -12.26 27.20
C LEU A 854 35.84 -12.77 26.69
N LEU A 855 36.95 -12.16 27.10
CA LEU A 855 38.30 -12.44 26.58
C LEU A 855 39.21 -13.30 27.46
N SER A 856 38.81 -13.70 28.68
CA SER A 856 39.61 -14.58 29.55
C SER A 856 39.71 -16.03 29.04
N ALA A 857 40.82 -16.71 29.38
CA ALA A 857 40.99 -18.14 29.12
C ALA A 857 40.42 -19.04 30.24
N ASN A 858 40.38 -18.51 31.46
CA ASN A 858 40.09 -19.26 32.68
C ASN A 858 38.73 -18.84 33.26
N LEU A 859 37.65 -19.39 32.72
CA LEU A 859 36.29 -19.25 33.28
C LEU A 859 35.65 -20.61 33.47
N THR A 860 34.83 -20.72 34.52
CA THR A 860 33.91 -21.85 34.75
C THR A 860 32.66 -21.74 33.89
N ASP A 861 32.25 -20.52 33.56
CA ASP A 861 31.02 -20.23 32.83
C ASP A 861 31.29 -20.15 31.32
N SER A 862 30.61 -21.00 30.56
CA SER A 862 30.74 -21.08 29.10
C SER A 862 29.79 -20.15 28.32
N LEU A 863 28.89 -19.44 29.01
CA LEU A 863 27.84 -18.62 28.40
C LEU A 863 28.16 -17.13 28.51
N VAL A 864 28.00 -16.38 27.42
CA VAL A 864 28.27 -14.94 27.36
C VAL A 864 27.15 -14.15 26.67
N SER A 865 26.96 -12.89 27.10
CA SER A 865 25.93 -11.97 26.60
C SER A 865 26.52 -10.59 26.33
N PHE A 866 26.22 -9.98 25.17
CA PHE A 866 26.78 -8.68 24.76
C PHE A 866 26.02 -8.04 23.58
N SER A 867 26.01 -6.71 23.55
CA SER A 867 25.63 -5.92 22.37
C SER A 867 26.73 -5.92 21.30
N ALA A 868 26.37 -6.06 20.02
CA ALA A 868 27.34 -5.99 18.91
C ALA A 868 26.73 -5.53 17.57
N ALA A 869 27.55 -4.88 16.74
CA ALA A 869 27.22 -4.56 15.35
C ALA A 869 27.75 -5.64 14.38
N ILE A 870 26.93 -6.06 13.40
CA ILE A 870 27.32 -7.06 12.40
C ILE A 870 28.15 -6.40 11.30
N LEU A 871 29.39 -6.87 11.13
CA LEU A 871 30.31 -6.40 10.08
C LEU A 871 30.17 -7.21 8.79
N SER A 872 30.04 -8.54 8.89
CA SER A 872 29.88 -9.42 7.73
C SER A 872 29.08 -10.68 8.04
N ARG A 873 28.52 -11.31 6.99
CA ARG A 873 27.78 -12.57 7.04
C ARG A 873 28.19 -13.43 5.85
N ILE A 874 28.64 -14.66 6.10
CA ILE A 874 29.19 -15.59 5.11
C ILE A 874 28.49 -16.95 5.25
N MET A 875 28.15 -17.58 4.13
CA MET A 875 27.68 -18.97 4.10
C MET A 875 28.90 -19.90 4.05
N CYS A 876 28.98 -20.83 4.99
CA CYS A 876 30.06 -21.81 5.10
C CYS A 876 29.51 -23.24 4.94
N GLU A 877 30.27 -24.10 4.30
CA GLU A 877 30.10 -25.54 4.44
C GLU A 877 30.87 -25.99 5.69
N SER A 878 30.28 -26.89 6.48
CA SER A 878 30.78 -27.31 7.79
C SER A 878 32.26 -27.75 7.77
N LEU A 879 33.12 -26.95 8.40
CA LEU A 879 34.52 -27.32 8.67
C LEU A 879 34.57 -28.46 9.70
N GLN A 880 34.61 -29.71 9.23
CA GLN A 880 35.12 -30.79 10.08
C GLN A 880 36.58 -30.47 10.46
N PRO A 881 36.96 -30.52 11.75
CA PRO A 881 38.33 -30.27 12.15
C PRO A 881 39.30 -31.23 11.46
N LEU A 882 40.38 -30.71 10.86
CA LEU A 882 41.42 -31.48 10.18
C LEU A 882 42.33 -32.29 11.14
N CYS A 883 41.81 -32.65 12.32
CA CYS A 883 42.54 -33.33 13.39
C CYS A 883 41.68 -34.45 14.00
N MET A 884 41.46 -35.51 13.22
CA MET A 884 41.12 -36.87 13.64
C MET A 884 41.25 -37.78 12.41
N GLN A 885 42.46 -38.29 12.15
CA GLN A 885 42.64 -39.38 11.19
C GLN A 885 42.11 -40.68 11.81
N SER A 886 41.68 -41.62 10.97
CA SER A 886 41.12 -42.93 11.35
C SER A 886 39.79 -42.90 12.12
N LEU A 887 38.69 -42.76 11.37
CA LEU A 887 37.61 -43.74 11.43
C LEU A 887 36.80 -43.72 10.12
N VAL A 888 36.82 -44.84 9.38
CA VAL A 888 36.07 -44.98 8.12
C VAL A 888 34.61 -45.25 8.44
N MET A 889 33.73 -44.29 8.11
CA MET A 889 32.28 -44.46 8.15
C MET A 889 31.70 -44.18 6.76
N THR A 890 31.25 -45.23 6.09
CA THR A 890 30.73 -45.19 4.73
C THR A 890 29.26 -44.75 4.70
N GLY A 891 29.01 -43.49 4.39
CA GLY A 891 27.67 -42.98 4.14
C GLY A 891 27.66 -41.60 3.49
N PRO A 892 26.69 -41.28 2.61
CA PRO A 892 26.59 -39.98 1.94
C PRO A 892 26.02 -38.91 2.90
N SER A 893 26.79 -38.54 3.92
CA SER A 893 26.44 -37.46 4.84
C SER A 893 26.55 -36.12 4.11
N GLY A 894 25.40 -35.50 3.80
CA GLY A 894 25.36 -34.22 3.12
C GLY A 894 26.04 -33.13 3.95
N ALA A 895 26.87 -32.30 3.30
CA ALA A 895 27.59 -31.22 3.98
C ALA A 895 26.61 -30.31 4.74
N LYS A 896 26.76 -30.26 6.07
CA LYS A 896 25.97 -29.38 6.94
C LYS A 896 26.25 -27.93 6.58
N ARG A 897 25.21 -27.11 6.56
CA ARG A 897 25.32 -25.66 6.34
C ARG A 897 25.69 -24.98 7.65
N CYS A 898 26.48 -23.93 7.57
CA CYS A 898 26.83 -23.05 8.68
C CYS A 898 26.76 -21.60 8.20
N VAL A 899 26.29 -20.68 9.04
CA VAL A 899 26.36 -19.24 8.78
C VAL A 899 27.36 -18.63 9.75
N LYS A 900 28.43 -18.06 9.21
CA LYS A 900 29.37 -17.24 9.97
C LYS A 900 28.90 -15.79 9.97
N LEU A 901 28.86 -15.18 11.15
CA LEU A 901 28.79 -13.73 11.34
C LEU A 901 30.14 -13.24 11.88
N THR A 902 30.62 -12.10 11.41
CA THR A 902 31.71 -11.36 12.08
C THR A 902 31.12 -10.09 12.67
N VAL A 903 31.37 -9.82 13.95
CA VAL A 903 30.75 -8.71 14.70
C VAL A 903 31.80 -7.89 15.45
N SER A 904 31.52 -6.61 15.69
CA SER A 904 32.27 -5.75 16.64
C SER A 904 31.42 -5.53 17.89
N ILE A 905 31.97 -5.78 19.07
CA ILE A 905 31.26 -5.58 20.34
C ILE A 905 31.00 -4.08 20.55
N GLU A 906 29.86 -3.73 21.14
CA GLU A 906 29.55 -2.36 21.55
C GLU A 906 29.77 -2.24 23.07
N THR A 907 30.73 -1.43 23.50
CA THR A 907 31.09 -1.26 24.91
C THR A 907 31.41 0.21 25.21
N VAL A 908 30.89 0.73 26.32
CA VAL A 908 31.01 2.15 26.69
C VAL A 908 32.47 2.55 26.99
N ASP A 909 33.26 1.62 27.56
CA ASP A 909 34.57 1.90 28.15
C ASP A 909 35.77 1.49 27.27
N SER A 910 35.59 1.29 25.96
CA SER A 910 36.68 0.94 25.04
C SER A 910 36.62 1.71 23.73
N GLU A 911 37.70 2.44 23.44
CA GLU A 911 37.90 3.21 22.21
C GLU A 911 38.07 2.33 20.97
N PHE A 912 38.60 1.10 21.15
CA PHE A 912 38.87 0.14 20.08
C PHE A 912 38.27 -1.25 20.43
N PRO A 913 36.96 -1.45 20.22
CA PRO A 913 36.29 -2.70 20.59
C PRO A 913 36.78 -3.91 19.77
N PRO A 914 36.88 -5.10 20.39
CA PRO A 914 37.34 -6.31 19.71
C PRO A 914 36.30 -6.83 18.71
N ARG A 915 36.78 -7.61 17.73
CA ARG A 915 35.94 -8.35 16.77
C ARG A 915 35.81 -9.81 17.18
N LEU A 916 34.60 -10.36 17.08
CA LEU A 916 34.27 -11.76 17.33
C LEU A 916 33.66 -12.44 16.10
N ASP A 917 33.85 -13.75 16.00
CA ASP A 917 33.26 -14.61 14.98
C ASP A 917 32.17 -15.49 15.62
N ILE A 918 30.91 -15.36 15.20
CA ILE A 918 29.76 -16.15 15.69
C ILE A 918 29.36 -17.15 14.59
N TYR A 919 29.14 -18.41 14.96
CA TYR A 919 28.77 -19.49 14.03
C TYR A 919 27.37 -20.02 14.35
N ILE A 920 26.50 -20.10 13.34
CA ILE A 920 25.13 -20.61 13.44
C ILE A 920 25.03 -21.89 12.61
N GLU A 921 24.82 -23.02 13.28
CA GLU A 921 24.79 -24.37 12.70
C GLU A 921 23.41 -25.03 12.89
N ASP A 922 23.15 -26.14 12.20
CA ASP A 922 21.98 -26.99 12.47
C ASP A 922 22.02 -27.47 13.95
N PRO A 923 20.96 -27.28 14.76
CA PRO A 923 19.56 -27.11 14.36
C PRO A 923 19.04 -25.66 14.30
N HIS A 924 19.88 -24.64 14.45
CA HIS A 924 19.49 -23.23 14.55
C HIS A 924 19.34 -22.52 13.19
N LEU A 925 19.35 -23.28 12.09
CA LEU A 925 19.08 -22.78 10.74
C LEU A 925 17.60 -22.99 10.35
N PRO A 926 16.96 -22.04 9.65
CA PRO A 926 17.51 -20.77 9.16
C PRO A 926 17.60 -19.70 10.26
N PRO A 927 18.55 -18.75 10.16
CA PRO A 927 18.75 -17.72 11.18
C PRO A 927 17.55 -16.75 11.32
N PRO A 928 17.44 -16.02 12.43
CA PRO A 928 16.50 -14.91 12.63
C PRO A 928 16.52 -13.86 11.49
N LEU A 929 15.45 -13.05 11.42
CA LEU A 929 15.39 -11.91 10.50
C LEU A 929 16.26 -10.76 11.01
N GLY A 930 16.79 -9.94 10.10
CA GLY A 930 17.56 -8.75 10.46
C GLY A 930 19.03 -8.99 10.82
N LEU A 931 19.52 -10.23 10.77
CA LEU A 931 20.97 -10.52 10.86
C LEU A 931 21.66 -10.16 9.54
N LEU A 932 21.82 -8.87 9.31
CA LEU A 932 22.38 -8.22 8.12
C LEU A 932 23.61 -7.38 8.51
N PRO A 933 24.64 -7.25 7.65
CA PRO A 933 25.72 -6.27 7.85
C PRO A 933 25.17 -4.86 8.08
N GLY A 934 25.70 -4.17 9.09
CA GLY A 934 25.24 -2.86 9.56
C GLY A 934 24.14 -2.90 10.63
N ALA A 935 23.55 -4.05 10.95
CA ALA A 935 22.57 -4.18 12.03
C ALA A 935 23.26 -4.25 13.41
N ARG A 936 22.72 -3.53 14.39
CA ARG A 936 23.06 -3.65 15.82
C ARG A 936 22.17 -4.71 16.45
N VAL A 937 22.75 -5.67 17.16
CA VAL A 937 22.07 -6.87 17.67
C VAL A 937 22.56 -7.20 19.08
N TYR A 938 21.62 -7.46 19.99
CA TYR A 938 21.93 -8.01 21.30
C TYR A 938 22.03 -9.53 21.24
N PHE A 939 23.16 -10.08 21.67
CA PHE A 939 23.38 -11.52 21.77
C PHE A 939 23.33 -11.95 23.24
N TYR A 940 22.60 -13.03 23.53
CA TYR A 940 22.37 -13.50 24.90
C TYR A 940 22.72 -14.98 25.04
N GLN A 941 23.49 -15.32 26.07
CA GLN A 941 23.90 -16.67 26.43
C GLN A 941 24.44 -17.50 25.24
N LEU A 942 25.36 -16.92 24.47
CA LEU A 942 26.12 -17.65 23.45
C LEU A 942 27.17 -18.56 24.10
N GLU A 943 27.38 -19.74 23.54
CA GLU A 943 28.47 -20.64 23.94
C GLU A 943 29.84 -20.09 23.48
N LYS A 944 30.70 -19.74 24.43
CA LYS A 944 32.07 -19.31 24.20
C LYS A 944 32.99 -20.52 23.99
N ARG A 945 33.61 -20.61 22.80
CA ARG A 945 34.66 -21.60 22.49
C ARG A 945 35.97 -20.92 22.11
N VAL A 946 37.08 -21.45 22.61
CA VAL A 946 38.44 -21.01 22.24
C VAL A 946 38.94 -21.90 21.09
N SER A 947 39.56 -21.30 20.06
CA SER A 947 40.09 -22.02 18.89
C SER A 947 41.51 -21.56 18.54
N SER A 948 42.28 -22.43 17.90
CA SER A 948 43.73 -22.21 17.67
C SER A 948 44.06 -21.39 16.42
N PHE A 949 43.20 -21.38 15.39
CA PHE A 949 43.42 -20.65 14.13
C PHE A 949 42.10 -20.18 13.51
N SER A 950 42.07 -18.96 12.97
CA SER A 950 40.97 -18.46 12.13
C SER A 950 41.42 -17.31 11.21
N LEU A 951 40.70 -17.08 10.10
CA LEU A 951 41.13 -16.22 8.98
C LEU A 951 40.78 -14.72 9.15
N PRO A 952 41.56 -13.79 8.56
CA PRO A 952 41.32 -12.34 8.57
C PRO A 952 40.24 -11.88 7.58
N PHE A 953 39.66 -10.68 7.81
CA PHE A 953 38.69 -10.03 6.92
C PHE A 953 38.74 -8.49 7.06
N LEU A 954 38.68 -7.79 5.92
CA LEU A 954 38.79 -6.34 5.80
C LEU A 954 37.55 -5.60 6.34
N SER A 955 37.74 -4.33 6.73
CA SER A 955 36.66 -3.39 7.08
C SER A 955 36.97 -2.04 6.41
N VAL A 956 35.95 -1.38 5.85
CA VAL A 956 36.10 -0.10 5.14
C VAL A 956 35.55 1.03 6.02
N ALA A 957 36.40 1.53 6.89
CA ALA A 957 36.19 2.72 7.72
C ALA A 957 37.48 3.55 7.71
N PRO A 958 37.42 4.89 7.90
CA PRO A 958 38.62 5.71 8.06
C PRO A 958 39.39 5.23 9.30
N LEU A 959 40.61 4.77 9.09
CA LEU A 959 41.46 4.22 10.14
C LEU A 959 42.21 5.35 10.87
N PRO A 960 42.42 5.26 12.20
CA PRO A 960 43.22 6.25 12.93
C PRO A 960 44.66 6.27 12.41
N HIS A 961 45.27 7.46 12.35
CA HIS A 961 46.70 7.59 12.04
C HIS A 961 47.51 7.55 13.33
N ILE A 962 48.48 6.66 13.44
CA ILE A 962 49.25 6.39 14.67
C ILE A 962 50.75 6.22 14.39
N TYR A 963 51.57 6.34 15.43
CA TYR A 963 52.94 5.84 15.44
C TYR A 963 52.99 4.35 15.83
N LEU A 964 53.89 3.59 15.21
CA LEU A 964 54.05 2.15 15.43
C LEU A 964 54.48 1.80 16.87
N ALA A 965 55.10 2.73 17.60
CA ALA A 965 55.41 2.57 19.01
C ALA A 965 54.16 2.50 19.92
N GLU A 966 53.02 3.10 19.53
CA GLU A 966 51.78 3.08 20.34
C GLU A 966 51.22 1.66 20.49
N LEU A 967 51.38 0.84 19.45
CA LEU A 967 51.04 -0.60 19.41
C LEU A 967 51.86 -1.45 20.40
N ARG A 968 52.94 -0.91 20.97
CA ARG A 968 53.78 -1.56 21.99
C ARG A 968 53.49 -1.08 23.43
N GLN A 969 52.81 0.05 23.60
CA GLN A 969 52.63 0.69 24.91
C GLN A 969 51.27 0.40 25.56
N SER A 970 50.27 -0.02 24.77
CA SER A 970 48.88 -0.18 25.23
C SER A 970 48.36 -1.61 25.10
N SER A 971 47.65 -2.10 26.11
CA SER A 971 46.94 -3.39 26.07
C SER A 971 45.72 -3.40 25.14
N TRP A 972 45.31 -2.21 24.68
CA TRP A 972 44.05 -1.93 23.99
C TRP A 972 44.22 -1.01 22.77
N GLY A 973 45.42 -0.96 22.18
CA GLY A 973 45.71 -0.16 20.99
C GLY A 973 44.90 -0.58 19.75
N PRO A 974 44.75 0.30 18.75
CA PRO A 974 43.92 0.06 17.57
C PRO A 974 44.42 -1.14 16.75
N PHE A 975 43.54 -2.13 16.57
CA PHE A 975 43.82 -3.34 15.79
C PHE A 975 43.92 -3.11 14.27
N GLN A 976 43.37 -2.01 13.78
CA GLN A 976 43.52 -1.52 12.40
C GLN A 976 43.81 -0.03 12.44
N ALA A 977 44.84 0.41 11.73
CA ALA A 977 45.33 1.78 11.74
C ALA A 977 46.01 2.14 10.41
N THR A 978 46.40 3.40 10.27
CA THR A 978 47.32 3.87 9.23
C THR A 978 48.58 4.43 9.89
N ALA A 979 49.74 4.21 9.30
CA ALA A 979 50.99 4.89 9.68
C ALA A 979 51.74 5.35 8.43
N SER A 980 52.40 6.50 8.55
CA SER A 980 53.41 6.94 7.57
C SER A 980 54.73 6.25 7.91
N CYS A 981 55.25 5.41 7.02
CA CYS A 981 56.43 4.58 7.30
C CYS A 981 57.33 4.42 6.07
N HIS A 982 58.59 4.07 6.28
CA HIS A 982 59.59 3.81 5.25
C HIS A 982 59.83 2.31 5.10
N VAL A 983 59.94 1.81 3.86
CA VAL A 983 60.25 0.40 3.58
C VAL A 983 61.78 0.21 3.68
N VAL A 984 62.22 -0.38 4.79
CA VAL A 984 63.65 -0.59 5.10
C VAL A 984 64.23 -1.74 4.27
N SER A 985 63.48 -2.85 4.13
CA SER A 985 63.91 -4.00 3.32
C SER A 985 62.75 -4.90 2.91
N VAL A 986 62.93 -5.63 1.81
CA VAL A 986 62.13 -6.82 1.48
C VAL A 986 62.81 -8.04 2.11
N VAL A 987 62.09 -8.84 2.88
CA VAL A 987 62.61 -10.08 3.51
C VAL A 987 62.35 -11.30 2.64
N SER A 988 61.19 -11.36 1.99
CA SER A 988 60.89 -12.43 1.04
C SER A 988 59.82 -12.00 0.03
N LEU A 989 59.96 -12.46 -1.22
CA LEU A 989 58.95 -12.31 -2.26
C LEU A 989 58.62 -13.70 -2.85
N GLN A 990 57.33 -14.03 -2.94
CA GLN A 990 56.84 -15.24 -3.59
C GLN A 990 55.78 -14.88 -4.63
N LEU A 991 55.99 -15.29 -5.88
CA LEU A 991 55.03 -15.18 -6.98
C LEU A 991 54.73 -16.60 -7.50
N ARG A 992 53.45 -16.96 -7.66
CA ARG A 992 53.06 -18.30 -8.12
C ARG A 992 51.78 -18.31 -8.94
N TRP A 993 51.68 -19.25 -9.87
CA TRP A 993 50.43 -19.63 -10.51
C TRP A 993 49.92 -20.92 -9.91
N VAL A 994 48.63 -20.96 -9.58
CA VAL A 994 47.98 -22.13 -8.99
C VAL A 994 46.68 -22.49 -9.69
N CYS A 995 46.28 -23.75 -9.59
CA CYS A 995 44.99 -24.24 -10.07
C CYS A 995 43.86 -23.63 -9.24
N ALA A 996 42.89 -22.95 -9.87
CA ALA A 996 41.79 -22.31 -9.18
C ALA A 996 40.97 -23.29 -8.32
N HIS A 997 40.87 -24.56 -8.76
CA HIS A 997 40.09 -25.60 -8.08
C HIS A 997 40.81 -26.31 -6.92
N CYS A 998 42.14 -26.51 -6.99
CA CYS A 998 42.86 -27.30 -5.99
C CYS A 998 44.19 -26.72 -5.49
N THR A 999 44.52 -25.48 -5.85
CA THR A 999 45.67 -24.69 -5.36
C THR A 999 47.08 -25.29 -5.56
N SER A 1000 47.19 -26.39 -6.29
CA SER A 1000 48.47 -26.92 -6.80
C SER A 1000 49.12 -25.95 -7.77
N VAL A 1001 50.46 -25.99 -7.89
CA VAL A 1001 51.22 -25.10 -8.80
C VAL A 1001 50.94 -25.45 -10.26
N CYS A 1002 50.83 -24.42 -11.11
CA CYS A 1002 50.48 -24.51 -12.53
C CYS A 1002 51.57 -23.92 -13.45
N PRO A 1003 52.70 -24.61 -13.68
CA PRO A 1003 53.66 -24.23 -14.72
C PRO A 1003 52.98 -24.28 -16.09
N GLN A 1004 53.22 -23.26 -16.92
CA GLN A 1004 52.55 -23.05 -18.21
C GLN A 1004 51.00 -23.09 -18.12
N GLY A 1005 50.44 -22.82 -16.93
CA GLY A 1005 49.00 -22.87 -16.68
C GLY A 1005 48.39 -24.27 -16.49
N LYS A 1006 49.16 -25.36 -16.55
CA LYS A 1006 48.67 -26.74 -16.43
C LYS A 1006 48.78 -27.28 -15.01
N CYS A 1007 47.73 -27.93 -14.51
CA CYS A 1007 47.72 -28.51 -13.15
C CYS A 1007 48.69 -29.70 -12.99
N LEU A 1008 49.64 -29.63 -12.05
CA LEU A 1008 50.58 -30.72 -11.74
C LEU A 1008 50.00 -31.91 -10.94
N ARG A 1009 48.73 -31.85 -10.53
CA ARG A 1009 48.13 -32.86 -9.64
C ARG A 1009 47.81 -34.15 -10.42
N GLN A 1010 48.52 -35.23 -10.11
CA GLN A 1010 48.42 -36.53 -10.79
C GLN A 1010 47.12 -37.33 -10.50
N GLY A 1011 46.16 -36.78 -9.75
CA GLY A 1011 44.81 -37.34 -9.62
C GLY A 1011 43.96 -36.74 -8.48
N PRO A 1012 42.62 -36.82 -8.56
CA PRO A 1012 41.81 -37.10 -9.76
C PRO A 1012 41.88 -35.95 -10.77
N THR A 1013 41.27 -36.11 -11.94
CA THR A 1013 41.26 -35.09 -13.00
C THR A 1013 40.62 -33.78 -12.55
N CYS A 1014 41.37 -32.68 -12.63
CA CYS A 1014 40.81 -31.33 -12.51
C CYS A 1014 40.04 -30.99 -13.80
N PHE A 1015 38.71 -30.92 -13.71
CA PHE A 1015 37.81 -30.72 -14.86
C PHE A 1015 38.01 -29.40 -15.61
N THR A 1016 38.66 -28.41 -14.99
CA THR A 1016 38.89 -27.07 -15.55
C THR A 1016 40.36 -26.69 -15.39
N GLN A 1017 41.04 -26.41 -16.50
CA GLN A 1017 42.44 -25.96 -16.53
C GLN A 1017 42.55 -24.44 -16.26
N THR A 1018 41.81 -23.94 -15.27
CA THR A 1018 41.84 -22.54 -14.84
C THR A 1018 42.99 -22.31 -13.88
N SER A 1019 43.93 -21.45 -14.29
CA SER A 1019 45.08 -21.01 -13.50
C SER A 1019 44.91 -19.55 -13.06
N ILE A 1020 45.22 -19.28 -11.80
CA ILE A 1020 45.19 -17.95 -11.17
C ILE A 1020 46.57 -17.61 -10.58
N SER A 1021 46.94 -16.35 -10.60
CA SER A 1021 48.15 -15.82 -9.99
C SER A 1021 47.94 -15.51 -8.51
N GLN A 1022 48.87 -15.90 -7.65
CA GLN A 1022 48.94 -15.50 -6.24
C GLN A 1022 50.32 -14.92 -5.92
N ALA A 1023 50.35 -13.92 -5.04
CA ALA A 1023 51.57 -13.25 -4.62
C ALA A 1023 51.64 -13.08 -3.10
N SER A 1024 52.84 -13.03 -2.55
CA SER A 1024 53.09 -12.65 -1.16
C SER A 1024 54.45 -12.00 -1.03
N ILE A 1025 54.51 -10.88 -0.32
CA ILE A 1025 55.75 -10.18 0.01
C ILE A 1025 55.78 -9.88 1.52
N ARG A 1026 56.98 -9.92 2.10
CA ARG A 1026 57.24 -9.48 3.48
C ARG A 1026 58.19 -8.30 3.47
N LEU A 1027 57.75 -7.20 4.06
CA LEU A 1027 58.50 -5.95 4.19
C LEU A 1027 58.87 -5.72 5.65
N LEU A 1028 60.09 -5.22 5.90
CA LEU A 1028 60.42 -4.53 7.13
C LEU A 1028 60.13 -3.05 6.91
N VAL A 1029 59.31 -2.45 7.77
CA VAL A 1029 59.00 -1.01 7.73
C VAL A 1029 59.28 -0.36 9.07
N GLU A 1030 59.60 0.92 9.06
CA GLU A 1030 59.76 1.76 10.26
C GLU A 1030 59.10 3.12 10.07
N ASP A 1031 58.62 3.74 11.16
CA ASP A 1031 58.05 5.09 11.18
C ASP A 1031 58.94 6.10 11.93
N GLY A 1032 60.18 5.70 12.27
CA GLY A 1032 61.07 6.43 13.17
C GLY A 1032 60.78 6.23 14.67
N THR A 1033 59.72 5.51 15.04
CA THR A 1033 59.38 5.18 16.44
C THR A 1033 59.50 3.69 16.76
N ALA A 1034 59.17 2.81 15.80
CA ALA A 1034 59.36 1.36 15.90
C ALA A 1034 59.46 0.68 14.53
N GLU A 1035 60.10 -0.50 14.50
CA GLU A 1035 60.09 -1.43 13.37
C GLU A 1035 58.90 -2.42 13.42
N ALA A 1036 58.34 -2.73 12.25
CA ALA A 1036 57.28 -3.71 12.06
C ALA A 1036 57.48 -4.58 10.81
N MET A 1037 57.05 -5.84 10.88
CA MET A 1037 57.03 -6.76 9.74
C MET A 1037 55.65 -6.75 9.08
N VAL A 1038 55.56 -6.31 7.83
CA VAL A 1038 54.31 -6.23 7.07
C VAL A 1038 54.25 -7.36 6.06
N THR A 1039 53.18 -8.15 6.08
CA THR A 1039 52.87 -9.11 5.02
C THR A 1039 51.83 -8.51 4.08
N CYS A 1040 52.16 -8.43 2.78
CA CYS A 1040 51.24 -8.02 1.72
C CYS A 1040 50.97 -9.21 0.79
N THR A 1041 49.76 -9.29 0.22
CA THR A 1041 49.30 -10.44 -0.57
C THR A 1041 48.63 -10.01 -1.86
N ASP A 1042 48.77 -10.86 -2.89
CA ASP A 1042 48.13 -10.73 -4.20
C ASP A 1042 48.28 -9.33 -4.80
N TYR A 1043 47.20 -8.58 -5.02
CA TYR A 1043 47.28 -7.25 -5.64
C TYR A 1043 48.03 -6.20 -4.80
N HIS A 1044 48.10 -6.36 -3.47
CA HIS A 1044 48.92 -5.47 -2.62
C HIS A 1044 50.42 -5.59 -2.92
N VAL A 1045 50.88 -6.69 -3.52
CA VAL A 1045 52.30 -6.88 -3.89
C VAL A 1045 52.70 -5.98 -5.06
N ALA A 1046 51.77 -5.65 -5.97
CA ALA A 1046 52.02 -4.67 -7.04
C ALA A 1046 52.31 -3.28 -6.47
N ALA A 1047 51.46 -2.81 -5.55
CA ALA A 1047 51.63 -1.53 -4.87
C ALA A 1047 52.91 -1.48 -4.01
N ALA A 1048 53.20 -2.53 -3.25
CA ALA A 1048 54.46 -2.65 -2.49
C ALA A 1048 55.69 -2.49 -3.40
N LEU A 1049 55.71 -3.15 -4.55
CA LEU A 1049 56.80 -3.07 -5.54
C LEU A 1049 56.79 -1.80 -6.40
N GLY A 1050 55.78 -0.92 -6.28
CA GLY A 1050 55.66 0.30 -7.07
C GLY A 1050 55.34 0.07 -8.56
N LEU A 1051 54.75 -1.08 -8.91
CA LEU A 1051 54.49 -1.49 -10.30
C LEU A 1051 53.07 -1.13 -10.74
N CYS A 1052 52.92 -0.59 -11.96
CA CYS A 1052 51.59 -0.34 -12.52
C CYS A 1052 50.89 -1.65 -12.93
N ALA A 1053 49.57 -1.59 -13.13
CA ALA A 1053 48.76 -2.77 -13.47
C ALA A 1053 49.22 -3.51 -14.73
N ASN A 1054 49.78 -2.80 -15.72
CA ASN A 1054 50.28 -3.39 -16.97
C ASN A 1054 51.61 -4.13 -16.78
N GLU A 1055 52.54 -3.55 -16.01
CA GLU A 1055 53.83 -4.13 -15.66
C GLU A 1055 53.65 -5.35 -14.75
N TRP A 1056 52.80 -5.23 -13.74
CA TRP A 1056 52.43 -6.33 -12.84
C TRP A 1056 51.83 -7.51 -13.61
N SER A 1057 50.89 -7.24 -14.52
CA SER A 1057 50.26 -8.27 -15.36
C SER A 1057 51.29 -8.96 -16.27
N SER A 1058 52.22 -8.18 -16.84
CA SER A 1058 53.31 -8.69 -17.69
C SER A 1058 54.27 -9.57 -16.88
N LEU A 1059 54.70 -9.11 -15.71
CA LEU A 1059 55.56 -9.82 -14.77
C LEU A 1059 54.95 -11.17 -14.35
N LEU A 1060 53.65 -11.20 -14.06
CA LEU A 1060 52.94 -12.43 -13.72
C LEU A 1060 52.92 -13.42 -14.89
N GLU A 1061 52.71 -13.00 -16.14
CA GLU A 1061 52.80 -13.90 -17.29
C GLU A 1061 54.24 -14.43 -17.53
N PHE A 1062 55.30 -13.67 -17.18
CA PHE A 1062 56.67 -14.23 -17.13
C PHE A 1062 56.81 -15.32 -16.06
N VAL A 1063 56.31 -15.09 -14.82
CA VAL A 1063 56.27 -16.08 -13.73
C VAL A 1063 55.45 -17.34 -14.10
N ARG A 1064 54.56 -17.26 -15.09
CA ARG A 1064 53.72 -18.38 -15.52
C ARG A 1064 54.50 -19.52 -16.16
N LYS A 1065 55.67 -19.25 -16.76
CA LYS A 1065 56.53 -20.29 -17.34
C LYS A 1065 57.09 -21.23 -16.25
N PRO A 1066 57.82 -20.76 -15.21
CA PRO A 1066 58.25 -21.62 -14.09
C PRO A 1066 57.10 -21.99 -13.15
N GLY A 1067 55.99 -21.24 -13.13
CA GLY A 1067 54.83 -21.48 -12.27
C GLY A 1067 55.01 -21.08 -10.80
N ARG A 1068 56.25 -21.00 -10.30
CA ARG A 1068 56.59 -20.47 -8.97
C ARG A 1068 57.98 -19.82 -9.01
N VAL A 1069 58.09 -18.62 -8.47
CA VAL A 1069 59.34 -17.91 -8.13
C VAL A 1069 59.31 -17.58 -6.65
N VAL A 1070 60.45 -17.74 -5.97
CA VAL A 1070 60.64 -17.39 -4.55
C VAL A 1070 62.01 -16.75 -4.38
N LEU A 1071 62.03 -15.62 -3.68
CA LEU A 1071 63.22 -14.92 -3.24
C LEU A 1071 63.19 -14.81 -1.72
N GLN A 1072 64.33 -15.07 -1.09
CA GLN A 1072 64.59 -14.74 0.31
C GLN A 1072 65.80 -13.81 0.33
N PHE A 1073 65.70 -12.73 1.10
CA PHE A 1073 66.75 -11.77 1.30
C PHE A 1073 67.21 -11.90 2.76
N MET A 1074 68.52 -12.00 2.97
CA MET A 1074 69.11 -12.15 4.31
C MET A 1074 69.05 -10.83 5.08
N GLU A 1075 68.80 -10.88 6.40
CA GLU A 1075 68.98 -9.69 7.24
C GLU A 1075 70.47 -9.27 7.26
N PRO A 1076 70.80 -7.96 7.31
CA PRO A 1076 72.17 -7.49 7.31
C PRO A 1076 72.97 -8.05 8.51
N GLY A 1077 73.92 -8.96 8.23
CA GLY A 1077 74.81 -9.56 9.23
C GLY A 1077 74.89 -11.10 9.21
N ALA A 1078 73.99 -11.79 8.48
CA ALA A 1078 74.10 -13.24 8.30
C ALA A 1078 75.20 -13.63 7.28
N GLN A 1079 75.99 -14.67 7.56
CA GLN A 1079 77.01 -15.16 6.63
C GLN A 1079 76.41 -15.86 5.40
N LEU A 1080 77.15 -15.83 4.29
CA LEU A 1080 76.72 -16.33 2.98
C LEU A 1080 76.89 -17.86 2.87
N GLU A 1081 75.81 -18.61 3.02
CA GLU A 1081 75.71 -19.97 2.47
C GLU A 1081 75.16 -19.92 1.03
N SER A 1082 76.05 -19.99 0.04
CA SER A 1082 75.70 -19.89 -1.38
C SER A 1082 75.10 -21.21 -1.91
N SER A 1083 73.77 -21.24 -2.12
CA SER A 1083 73.08 -22.46 -2.61
C SER A 1083 71.91 -22.20 -3.59
N ALA A 1084 72.14 -21.41 -4.65
CA ALA A 1084 71.34 -21.43 -5.88
C ALA A 1084 72.10 -20.77 -7.05
N LYS A 1085 71.97 -21.31 -8.27
CA LYS A 1085 72.57 -20.71 -9.49
C LYS A 1085 71.77 -19.47 -9.92
N THR A 1086 72.41 -18.31 -9.94
CA THR A 1086 71.76 -17.01 -10.21
C THR A 1086 71.78 -16.61 -11.69
N GLU A 1087 71.31 -17.48 -12.58
CA GLU A 1087 71.36 -17.27 -14.05
C GLU A 1087 69.99 -16.98 -14.71
N ASP A 1088 68.89 -16.97 -13.94
CA ASP A 1088 67.55 -16.62 -14.45
C ASP A 1088 67.33 -15.10 -14.50
N PRO A 1089 67.07 -14.49 -15.68
CA PRO A 1089 66.84 -13.05 -15.81
C PRO A 1089 65.66 -12.52 -14.99
N LEU A 1090 64.62 -13.34 -14.77
CA LEU A 1090 63.45 -12.94 -13.97
C LEU A 1090 63.81 -12.84 -12.48
N THR A 1091 64.55 -13.82 -11.97
CA THR A 1091 65.11 -13.82 -10.61
C THR A 1091 66.07 -12.64 -10.40
N LEU A 1092 66.95 -12.35 -11.38
CA LEU A 1092 67.86 -11.20 -11.34
C LEU A 1092 67.09 -9.86 -11.30
N TYR A 1093 66.14 -9.66 -12.22
CA TYR A 1093 65.29 -8.45 -12.27
C TYR A 1093 64.58 -8.21 -10.93
N LEU A 1094 63.95 -9.25 -10.37
CA LEU A 1094 63.23 -9.13 -9.11
C LEU A 1094 64.16 -8.87 -7.91
N HIS A 1095 65.36 -9.46 -7.91
CA HIS A 1095 66.37 -9.16 -6.88
C HIS A 1095 66.81 -7.68 -6.95
N THR A 1096 67.11 -7.16 -8.15
CA THR A 1096 67.46 -5.75 -8.35
C THR A 1096 66.32 -4.82 -7.97
N LEU A 1097 65.07 -5.15 -8.33
CA LEU A 1097 63.89 -4.34 -7.98
C LEU A 1097 63.71 -4.27 -6.46
N CYS A 1098 63.74 -5.40 -5.76
CA CYS A 1098 63.50 -5.46 -4.30
C CYS A 1098 64.60 -4.82 -3.45
N THR A 1099 65.79 -4.55 -4.02
CA THR A 1099 66.89 -3.81 -3.37
C THR A 1099 67.05 -2.37 -3.89
N SER A 1100 66.17 -1.91 -4.79
CA SER A 1100 66.20 -0.56 -5.35
C SER A 1100 65.48 0.48 -4.47
N PRO A 1101 65.89 1.77 -4.52
CA PRO A 1101 65.16 2.85 -3.84
C PRO A 1101 63.73 3.07 -4.37
N SER A 1102 63.35 2.46 -5.51
CA SER A 1102 61.97 2.44 -6.00
C SER A 1102 61.05 1.56 -5.16
N VAL A 1103 61.60 0.57 -4.46
CA VAL A 1103 60.86 -0.27 -3.49
C VAL A 1103 61.14 0.17 -2.06
N LEU A 1104 62.39 0.55 -1.76
CA LEU A 1104 62.82 1.04 -0.44
C LEU A 1104 62.51 2.54 -0.29
N ARG A 1105 61.21 2.86 -0.16
CA ARG A 1105 60.65 4.22 -0.26
C ARG A 1105 59.69 4.56 0.91
N PRO A 1106 59.42 5.85 1.18
CA PRO A 1106 58.35 6.24 2.12
C PRO A 1106 56.96 5.93 1.53
N ILE A 1107 56.09 5.36 2.37
CA ILE A 1107 54.71 4.98 2.04
C ILE A 1107 53.75 5.38 3.16
N VAL A 1108 52.46 5.49 2.83
CA VAL A 1108 51.37 5.51 3.80
C VAL A 1108 50.74 4.12 3.81
N LEU A 1109 50.92 3.41 4.92
CA LEU A 1109 50.48 2.03 5.09
C LEU A 1109 49.21 1.99 5.94
N SER A 1110 48.10 1.50 5.37
CA SER A 1110 46.95 1.03 6.15
C SER A 1110 47.14 -0.44 6.48
N PHE A 1111 47.01 -0.83 7.74
CA PHE A 1111 47.31 -2.18 8.20
C PHE A 1111 46.34 -2.68 9.27
N GLU A 1112 46.32 -4.00 9.44
CA GLU A 1112 45.80 -4.67 10.64
C GLU A 1112 46.91 -5.47 11.34
N LEU A 1113 46.78 -5.75 12.64
CA LEU A 1113 47.67 -6.71 13.28
C LEU A 1113 47.42 -8.13 12.73
N GLU A 1114 48.49 -8.85 12.36
CA GLU A 1114 48.41 -10.27 11.99
C GLU A 1114 47.86 -11.12 13.16
N ARG A 1115 48.09 -10.64 14.40
CA ARG A 1115 47.44 -11.13 15.61
C ARG A 1115 46.00 -10.62 15.70
N LYS A 1116 45.03 -11.54 15.66
CA LYS A 1116 43.61 -11.23 15.90
C LYS A 1116 43.32 -10.64 17.31
N PRO A 1117 42.33 -9.74 17.43
CA PRO A 1117 41.86 -9.21 18.73
C PRO A 1117 41.27 -10.29 19.65
N SER A 1118 40.74 -11.37 19.08
CA SER A 1118 40.20 -12.51 19.82
C SER A 1118 41.26 -13.42 20.45
N ASN A 1119 42.55 -13.24 20.10
CA ASN A 1119 43.60 -14.16 20.51
C ASN A 1119 44.21 -13.76 21.86
N ILE A 1120 43.89 -14.55 22.88
CA ILE A 1120 44.46 -14.47 24.23
C ILE A 1120 45.95 -14.80 24.15
N THR A 1121 46.82 -13.89 24.60
CA THR A 1121 48.25 -14.19 24.79
C THR A 1121 48.57 -14.34 26.27
N PRO A 1122 49.35 -15.36 26.67
CA PRO A 1122 50.10 -15.27 27.92
C PRO A 1122 51.09 -14.10 27.84
N LEU A 1123 51.47 -13.54 28.99
CA LEU A 1123 52.47 -12.47 29.05
C LEU A 1123 53.87 -13.09 28.90
N GLU A 1124 54.33 -13.27 27.66
CA GLU A 1124 55.69 -13.77 27.40
C GLU A 1124 56.76 -12.75 27.86
N PRO A 1125 57.80 -13.18 28.59
CA PRO A 1125 58.91 -12.30 28.97
C PRO A 1125 59.78 -11.95 27.75
N PRO A 1126 60.43 -10.77 27.75
CA PRO A 1126 61.33 -10.36 26.67
C PRO A 1126 62.51 -11.32 26.53
N ARG A 1127 62.82 -11.69 25.29
CA ARG A 1127 63.86 -12.68 24.96
C ARG A 1127 65.22 -11.98 24.84
N LEU A 1128 66.32 -12.69 25.08
CA LEU A 1128 67.66 -12.16 24.82
C LEU A 1128 68.03 -12.36 23.35
N GLN A 1129 68.40 -11.28 22.67
CA GLN A 1129 68.90 -11.30 21.28
C GLN A 1129 70.28 -10.64 21.21
N ARG A 1130 71.13 -11.18 20.34
CA ARG A 1130 72.47 -10.65 20.03
C ARG A 1130 72.36 -9.65 18.88
N PHE A 1131 72.90 -8.46 19.08
CA PHE A 1131 73.11 -7.43 18.06
C PHE A 1131 74.61 -7.22 17.87
N GLN A 1132 75.03 -6.78 16.69
CA GLN A 1132 76.43 -6.53 16.39
C GLN A 1132 76.58 -5.11 15.84
N CYS A 1133 77.14 -4.22 16.66
CA CYS A 1133 77.37 -2.82 16.33
C CYS A 1133 78.83 -2.51 16.69
N GLY A 1134 79.74 -2.85 15.77
CA GLY A 1134 81.13 -3.14 16.13
C GLY A 1134 81.20 -4.45 16.91
N GLU A 1135 81.18 -4.36 18.24
CA GLU A 1135 81.20 -5.52 19.14
C GLU A 1135 79.81 -6.17 19.33
N PRO A 1136 79.77 -7.46 19.74
CA PRO A 1136 78.52 -8.19 19.96
C PRO A 1136 77.89 -7.87 21.34
N LEU A 1137 76.72 -7.25 21.33
CA LEU A 1137 75.94 -6.91 22.52
C LEU A 1137 74.72 -7.84 22.67
N LEU A 1138 74.32 -8.11 23.91
CA LEU A 1138 73.11 -8.88 24.25
C LEU A 1138 72.07 -7.97 24.88
N THR A 1139 70.89 -7.85 24.27
CA THR A 1139 69.79 -7.00 24.75
C THR A 1139 68.50 -7.78 24.92
N ARG A 1140 67.65 -7.36 25.86
CA ARG A 1140 66.30 -7.90 26.02
C ARG A 1140 65.36 -7.26 24.99
N VAL A 1141 64.72 -8.08 24.16
CA VAL A 1141 63.81 -7.65 23.10
C VAL A 1141 62.40 -8.19 23.31
N ASN A 1142 61.41 -7.34 23.08
CA ASN A 1142 60.03 -7.76 22.86
C ASN A 1142 59.89 -8.32 21.43
N PRO A 1143 58.92 -9.21 21.16
CA PRO A 1143 58.67 -9.67 19.80
C PRO A 1143 58.45 -8.50 18.82
N ARG A 1144 58.98 -8.65 17.59
CA ARG A 1144 58.77 -7.71 16.48
C ARG A 1144 57.29 -7.64 16.11
N LEU A 1145 56.76 -6.45 15.87
CA LEU A 1145 55.37 -6.25 15.45
C LEU A 1145 55.11 -6.98 14.13
N ARG A 1146 53.91 -7.57 13.97
CA ARG A 1146 53.50 -8.24 12.74
C ARG A 1146 52.15 -7.73 12.26
N LEU A 1147 52.15 -7.24 11.03
CA LEU A 1147 51.06 -6.51 10.41
C LEU A 1147 50.67 -7.19 9.08
N ALA A 1148 49.39 -7.14 8.73
CA ALA A 1148 48.88 -7.47 7.41
C ALA A 1148 48.44 -6.19 6.70
N CYS A 1149 48.83 -6.04 5.43
CA CYS A 1149 48.51 -4.86 4.62
C CYS A 1149 47.01 -4.82 4.25
N LEU A 1150 46.35 -3.70 4.57
CA LEU A 1150 45.00 -3.35 4.13
C LEU A 1150 45.03 -2.46 2.87
N SER A 1151 45.96 -1.51 2.80
CA SER A 1151 46.29 -0.74 1.59
C SER A 1151 47.68 -0.10 1.71
N ILE A 1152 48.31 0.21 0.56
CA ILE A 1152 49.54 1.02 0.47
C ILE A 1152 49.22 2.20 -0.44
N GLN A 1153 49.63 3.40 -0.02
CA GLN A 1153 49.56 4.63 -0.79
C GLN A 1153 50.94 5.30 -0.77
N GLU A 1154 51.24 6.12 -1.77
CA GLU A 1154 52.48 6.92 -1.79
C GLU A 1154 52.39 8.07 -0.79
N SER A 1155 53.54 8.53 -0.27
CA SER A 1155 53.58 9.65 0.68
C SER A 1155 53.54 11.00 -0.05
N GLU A 1156 52.44 11.75 0.09
CA GLU A 1156 52.33 13.13 -0.41
C GLU A 1156 53.17 14.10 0.43
N TYR A 1157 54.46 14.22 0.10
CA TYR A 1157 55.27 15.38 0.46
C TYR A 1157 55.58 16.24 -0.78
N PRO A 1158 55.48 17.57 -0.71
CA PRO A 1158 55.72 18.46 -1.85
C PRO A 1158 57.22 18.57 -2.15
N ILE A 1159 57.75 17.63 -2.93
CA ILE A 1159 59.14 17.68 -3.40
C ILE A 1159 59.30 18.86 -4.37
N SER A 1160 59.84 19.96 -3.86
CA SER A 1160 60.11 21.19 -4.61
C SER A 1160 61.41 21.10 -5.42
N LEU A 1161 61.49 20.11 -6.31
CA LEU A 1161 62.51 19.94 -7.35
C LEU A 1161 61.84 19.26 -8.56
N GLY A 1162 62.01 19.84 -9.76
CA GLY A 1162 61.09 19.62 -10.88
C GLY A 1162 61.38 18.42 -11.78
N THR A 1163 60.42 18.11 -12.66
CA THR A 1163 60.45 17.11 -13.76
C THR A 1163 60.77 15.67 -13.33
N PHE A 1164 59.88 14.67 -13.45
CA PHE A 1164 58.83 14.44 -14.46
C PHE A 1164 57.60 13.77 -13.87
N ALA A 1165 56.40 14.27 -14.17
CA ALA A 1165 55.15 13.56 -13.95
C ALA A 1165 54.60 13.02 -15.29
N SER A 1166 54.94 11.77 -15.62
CA SER A 1166 54.28 11.03 -16.71
C SER A 1166 53.07 10.29 -16.16
N SER A 1167 51.87 10.69 -16.59
CA SER A 1167 50.60 10.11 -16.13
C SER A 1167 50.38 8.68 -16.63
N CYS A 1168 50.00 7.78 -15.73
CA CYS A 1168 49.41 6.46 -15.98
C CYS A 1168 48.28 6.21 -14.97
#